data_AF-A0A968WJW0-F1
#
_entry.id   AF-A0A968WJW0-F1
#
_cell.length_a   1.000
_cell.length_b   1.000
_cell.length_c   1.000
_cell.angle_alpha   90.00
_cell.angle_beta   90.00
_cell.angle_gamma   90.00
#
_symmetry.space_group_name_H-M   'P 1'
#
loop_
_entity.id
_entity.type
_entity.pdbx_description
1 polymer ?
#
loop_
_entity_poly.entity_id
_entity_poly.type
_entity_poly.pdbx_seq_one_letter_code
_entity_poly.pdbx_strand_id
1 'polypeptide(L)'
;ITGARKLAPTEYTYHRQLGYITLTRKLQNDEALAVAYEYTYNNQVYKVGELTEDYSNLKDDEVIFLKLLRQRNLSTVLKTPAWDLMMKNIYNLNVNGLSQEGFQLRVIYRDDRTGIDNPQLQEGAAQVSNRQLVEVLGLDKLNPVNDPQPDGNFDFVPGITINQETGLIIFPYLEPFNTALREAFDPEDPAVEERLVNKYVYDLLYRSTKAEAELLSTKNKFYLIGQYNAGSAKEIIIPGFGVSPGSVRVYAGGIPLQEGSQFTVDYTFGKVTILDQSILNSDKNISIQYEQADPFAFQTRTLIGSRFDYRLSDDVNFGSTFLYYNERPLISRNLIGSEPARNIQYGLDLNVNKRSRLLTKLVDAIPILQTKEQSTVNFSGEFAQLIPGTSNVINGEGTAYVDDFENTATPYSLLSPQGWKFSSVPNSFDFDPTTGALDDVAAGFRRAKIAWYQVDNQFYRPNGQFKPELNEADLKNHYMRAVGPQEIFPKRQLTQAAFFEPILDIAYYPYERGMYNYTTNLDGNGFLPNVESNWAGITSAIRTEVDFDKANIEYVEFWLLDPFITGTNGEIRDGIFNKPNTSGGRLIFQLGSISEDVMRDGKHAFENGLPPDGNYGAGGATENEWGFVTTQQYLTNAFDNQPSSRANQDVGMDGAGDAREAEHFDDFITSISSLPADVQEKILQDPSGDNYRYFLGSDFDQRKASILERYKNVNGMEGNSPVANSTVSQGTNVPDNEDLNQDNTLSELEEYYEYDINLQPGGLTIGSEYIVDKIQARPQNVEGDVVDWYLFRIPVRQFERQVGDITGFKSIRYVRLLLTGFKDPVVLRMANFRMVGSRWRRYENQLREAGLSETPELNLENFTVSVVNLEENAQPDDRKSGYVIPPGVVRDRDNTSTINRQLNEQSVQVCIDNLEDGDARAIYKNSDVDFFNYGRIKMFLHANSESGDDQLHAFLRLGSDFDQNYYEIEIPLKITNPANTTDPREVWPEENEIDLALDELYALKAARDREKFSLNELYPREGPKQVGRHLIRIFGRPDLSSVKTM
;
A
#
# COMPACT_ATOMS: atom_id res chain seq x y z
N ILE A 1 -3.92 -24.97 14.52
CA ILE A 1 -3.51 -23.77 15.30
C ILE A 1 -2.86 -24.29 16.56
N THR A 2 -1.54 -24.15 16.69
CA THR A 2 -0.72 -24.68 17.78
C THR A 2 -0.57 -23.68 18.95
N GLY A 3 -0.80 -22.39 18.70
CA GLY A 3 -0.88 -21.34 19.72
C GLY A 3 -2.01 -20.35 19.42
N ALA A 4 -2.78 -19.97 20.45
CA ALA A 4 -3.86 -18.98 20.31
C ALA A 4 -3.93 -18.10 21.56
N ARG A 5 -4.07 -16.78 21.36
CA ARG A 5 -4.21 -15.82 22.46
C ARG A 5 -5.68 -15.67 22.86
N LYS A 6 -6.01 -15.94 24.12
CA LYS A 6 -7.33 -15.60 24.68
C LYS A 6 -7.43 -14.08 24.84
N LEU A 7 -8.38 -13.45 24.16
CA LEU A 7 -8.63 -12.02 24.30
C LEU A 7 -9.10 -11.68 25.72
N ALA A 8 -8.52 -10.62 26.29
CA ALA A 8 -8.97 -10.11 27.58
C ALA A 8 -10.36 -9.46 27.44
N PRO A 9 -11.18 -9.42 28.52
CA PRO A 9 -12.49 -8.77 28.48
C PRO A 9 -12.46 -7.27 28.12
N THR A 10 -11.29 -6.62 28.19
CA THR A 10 -11.09 -5.23 27.77
C THR A 10 -10.80 -5.08 26.28
N GLU A 11 -10.53 -6.17 25.56
CA GLU A 11 -10.14 -6.15 24.15
C GLU A 11 -11.32 -6.37 23.20
N TYR A 12 -12.48 -6.75 23.72
CA TYR A 12 -13.71 -6.93 22.95
C TYR A 12 -14.94 -6.60 23.78
N THR A 13 -16.02 -6.27 23.10
CA THR A 13 -17.37 -6.19 23.67
C THR A 13 -18.30 -7.11 22.89
N TYR A 14 -19.44 -7.46 23.45
CA TYR A 14 -20.43 -8.29 22.77
C TYR A 14 -21.85 -7.88 23.16
N HIS A 15 -22.77 -7.99 22.22
CA HIS A 15 -24.16 -7.69 22.45
C HIS A 15 -24.90 -8.94 22.93
N ARG A 16 -25.31 -8.95 24.21
CA ARG A 16 -25.83 -10.16 24.89
C ARG A 16 -27.07 -10.79 24.26
N GLN A 17 -27.94 -9.99 23.64
CA GLN A 17 -29.19 -10.49 23.03
C GLN A 17 -29.02 -10.87 21.55
N LEU A 18 -28.43 -9.98 20.75
CA LEU A 18 -28.20 -10.17 19.31
C LEU A 18 -26.99 -11.07 18.97
N GLY A 19 -26.05 -11.27 19.90
CA GLY A 19 -24.98 -12.26 19.75
C GLY A 19 -23.80 -11.85 18.88
N TYR A 20 -23.60 -10.56 18.60
CA TYR A 20 -22.42 -10.09 17.85
C TYR A 20 -21.30 -9.58 18.75
N ILE A 21 -20.07 -9.62 18.23
CA ILE A 21 -18.84 -9.25 18.93
C ILE A 21 -18.21 -8.05 18.22
N THR A 22 -17.77 -7.06 18.99
CA THR A 22 -17.01 -5.91 18.51
C THR A 22 -15.61 -5.96 19.11
N LEU A 23 -14.58 -5.98 18.26
CA LEU A 23 -13.20 -5.96 18.69
C LEU A 23 -12.71 -4.51 18.84
N THR A 24 -11.87 -4.25 19.84
CA THR A 24 -11.27 -2.93 20.05
C THR A 24 -10.16 -2.62 19.04
N ARG A 25 -9.53 -3.66 18.49
CA ARG A 25 -8.57 -3.56 17.38
C ARG A 25 -9.09 -4.30 16.16
N LYS A 26 -8.72 -3.80 14.99
CA LYS A 26 -8.88 -4.56 13.74
C LYS A 26 -7.98 -5.80 13.78
N LEU A 27 -8.50 -6.93 13.30
CA LEU A 27 -7.71 -8.14 13.06
C LEU A 27 -6.89 -7.98 11.77
N GLN A 28 -5.66 -8.46 11.77
CA GLN A 28 -4.80 -8.52 10.57
C GLN A 28 -5.31 -9.58 9.58
N ASN A 29 -4.82 -9.56 8.34
CA ASN A 29 -5.34 -10.41 7.26
C ASN A 29 -5.09 -11.91 7.48
N ASP A 30 -4.01 -12.24 8.18
CA ASP A 30 -3.49 -13.57 8.52
C ASP A 30 -4.01 -14.13 9.87
N GLU A 31 -4.67 -13.32 10.68
CA GLU A 31 -5.23 -13.74 11.98
C GLU A 31 -6.56 -14.50 11.83
N ALA A 32 -6.70 -15.61 12.57
CA ALA A 32 -7.98 -16.30 12.77
C ALA A 32 -8.68 -15.80 14.05
N LEU A 33 -10.02 -15.86 14.05
CA LEU A 33 -10.83 -15.59 15.24
C LEU A 33 -11.76 -16.76 15.51
N ALA A 34 -11.72 -17.28 16.74
CA ALA A 34 -12.63 -18.31 17.21
C ALA A 34 -13.20 -17.95 18.58
N VAL A 35 -14.36 -18.52 18.90
CA VAL A 35 -15.09 -18.26 20.15
C VAL A 35 -15.67 -19.54 20.75
N ALA A 36 -15.82 -19.54 22.06
CA ALA A 36 -16.69 -20.47 22.79
C ALA A 36 -17.59 -19.66 23.72
N TYR A 37 -18.88 -20.00 23.77
CA TYR A 37 -19.87 -19.29 24.56
C TYR A 37 -21.04 -20.19 24.97
N GLU A 38 -21.73 -19.76 26.01
CA GLU A 38 -22.98 -20.34 26.50
C GLU A 38 -24.07 -19.27 26.47
N TYR A 39 -25.29 -19.65 26.11
CA TYR A 39 -26.44 -18.76 26.16
C TYR A 39 -27.71 -19.51 26.57
N THR A 40 -28.67 -18.79 27.14
CA THR A 40 -29.96 -19.34 27.53
C THR A 40 -31.05 -18.84 26.58
N TYR A 41 -31.78 -19.77 25.96
CA TYR A 41 -32.94 -19.46 25.13
C TYR A 41 -34.14 -20.29 25.60
N ASN A 42 -35.27 -19.63 25.89
CA ASN A 42 -36.47 -20.28 26.44
C ASN A 42 -36.19 -21.20 27.65
N ASN A 43 -35.38 -20.74 28.60
CA ASN A 43 -34.92 -21.48 29.79
C ASN A 43 -34.11 -22.77 29.50
N GLN A 44 -33.66 -22.99 28.26
CA GLN A 44 -32.71 -24.04 27.91
C GLN A 44 -31.33 -23.43 27.71
N VAL A 45 -30.32 -24.07 28.29
CA VAL A 45 -28.91 -23.67 28.15
C VAL A 45 -28.32 -24.35 26.92
N TYR A 46 -27.75 -23.56 26.04
CA TYR A 46 -27.05 -24.01 24.84
C TYR A 46 -25.57 -23.62 24.94
N LYS A 47 -24.69 -24.56 24.61
CA LYS A 47 -23.24 -24.37 24.61
C LYS A 47 -22.67 -24.56 23.21
N VAL A 48 -21.74 -23.70 22.84
CA VAL A 48 -21.06 -23.72 21.55
C VAL A 48 -19.55 -23.62 21.79
N GLY A 49 -18.81 -24.66 21.41
CA GLY A 49 -17.39 -24.83 21.72
C GLY A 49 -17.16 -25.32 23.16
N GLU A 50 -15.89 -25.38 23.55
CA GLU A 50 -15.45 -25.81 24.88
C GLU A 50 -15.03 -24.61 25.73
N LEU A 51 -15.58 -24.54 26.96
CA LEU A 51 -15.29 -23.48 27.91
C LEU A 51 -14.13 -23.89 28.82
N THR A 52 -13.58 -22.92 29.57
CA THR A 52 -12.42 -23.14 30.45
C THR A 52 -12.65 -24.25 31.49
N GLU A 53 -13.89 -24.48 31.91
CA GLU A 53 -14.25 -25.58 32.80
C GLU A 53 -14.12 -26.95 32.12
N ASP A 54 -14.39 -27.03 30.81
CA ASP A 54 -14.34 -28.25 30.01
C ASP A 54 -12.88 -28.69 29.76
N TYR A 55 -12.00 -27.75 29.39
CA TYR A 55 -10.60 -28.06 29.04
C TYR A 55 -9.59 -27.92 30.18
N SER A 56 -10.05 -27.59 31.40
CA SER A 56 -9.16 -27.43 32.57
C SER A 56 -8.37 -28.68 32.96
N ASN A 57 -8.83 -29.86 32.55
CA ASN A 57 -8.19 -31.15 32.82
C ASN A 57 -7.53 -31.77 31.57
N LEU A 58 -7.54 -31.06 30.44
CA LEU A 58 -6.83 -31.51 29.25
C LEU A 58 -5.34 -31.37 29.46
N LYS A 59 -4.59 -32.30 28.89
CA LYS A 59 -3.13 -32.22 28.83
C LYS A 59 -2.70 -31.28 27.70
N ASP A 60 -1.45 -30.82 27.75
CA ASP A 60 -0.91 -29.88 26.76
C ASP A 60 -0.90 -30.44 25.32
N ASP A 61 -0.99 -31.77 25.15
CA ASP A 61 -1.07 -32.46 23.86
C ASP A 61 -2.50 -32.64 23.33
N GLU A 62 -3.54 -32.24 24.08
CA GLU A 62 -4.94 -32.39 23.71
C GLU A 62 -5.53 -31.10 23.10
N VAL A 63 -6.42 -31.23 22.11
CA VAL A 63 -6.98 -30.10 21.35
C VAL A 63 -8.24 -29.51 21.99
N ILE A 64 -8.41 -28.19 21.88
CA ILE A 64 -9.62 -27.47 22.33
C ILE A 64 -10.52 -27.16 21.11
N PHE A 65 -11.80 -27.52 21.20
CA PHE A 65 -12.77 -27.26 20.14
C PHE A 65 -13.46 -25.90 20.32
N LEU A 66 -13.29 -25.00 19.34
CA LEU A 66 -13.89 -23.66 19.32
C LEU A 66 -14.70 -23.44 18.03
N LYS A 67 -15.67 -22.51 18.05
CA LYS A 67 -16.37 -22.07 16.84
C LYS A 67 -15.54 -21.02 16.11
N LEU A 68 -15.15 -21.31 14.88
CA LEU A 68 -14.46 -20.36 14.02
C LEU A 68 -15.42 -19.26 13.53
N LEU A 69 -15.02 -18.00 13.72
CA LEU A 69 -15.71 -16.82 13.19
C LEU A 69 -15.02 -16.25 11.95
N ARG A 70 -13.68 -16.35 11.89
CA ARG A 70 -12.88 -15.87 10.76
C ARG A 70 -11.68 -16.78 10.53
N GLN A 71 -11.46 -17.19 9.28
CA GLN A 71 -10.32 -17.98 8.82
C GLN A 71 -9.08 -17.11 8.56
N ARG A 72 -7.89 -17.72 8.59
CA ARG A 72 -6.62 -17.05 8.22
C ARG A 72 -6.58 -16.71 6.72
N ASN A 73 -7.10 -17.60 5.86
CA ASN A 73 -7.24 -17.33 4.43
C ASN A 73 -8.65 -16.79 4.14
N LEU A 74 -8.74 -15.56 3.65
CA LEU A 74 -9.99 -14.90 3.27
C LEU A 74 -10.34 -15.22 1.81
N SER A 75 -10.79 -16.45 1.54
CA SER A 75 -11.39 -16.75 0.23
C SER A 75 -12.88 -16.39 0.23
N THR A 76 -13.24 -15.35 -0.52
CA THR A 76 -14.65 -14.97 -0.78
C THR A 76 -15.28 -15.81 -1.89
N VAL A 77 -14.45 -16.48 -2.71
CA VAL A 77 -14.89 -17.27 -3.87
C VAL A 77 -15.49 -18.61 -3.44
N LEU A 78 -14.92 -19.25 -2.41
CA LEU A 78 -15.37 -20.54 -1.90
C LEU A 78 -16.70 -20.49 -1.09
N LYS A 79 -17.37 -19.33 -1.02
CA LYS A 79 -18.58 -19.10 -0.19
C LYS A 79 -18.44 -19.77 1.19
N THR A 80 -17.36 -19.47 1.89
CA THR A 80 -17.17 -20.02 3.23
C THR A 80 -18.23 -19.42 4.17
N PRO A 81 -18.97 -20.23 4.95
CA PRO A 81 -19.99 -19.71 5.86
C PRO A 81 -19.43 -18.72 6.90
N ALA A 82 -18.11 -18.72 7.13
CA ALA A 82 -17.44 -17.78 8.02
C ALA A 82 -17.50 -16.33 7.51
N TRP A 83 -17.48 -16.10 6.19
CA TRP A 83 -17.58 -14.75 5.64
C TRP A 83 -18.93 -14.07 5.97
N ASP A 84 -20.00 -14.87 5.98
CA ASP A 84 -21.35 -14.41 6.30
C ASP A 84 -21.52 -14.09 7.80
N LEU A 85 -20.66 -14.63 8.67
CA LEU A 85 -20.64 -14.29 10.10
C LEU A 85 -20.10 -12.86 10.36
N MET A 86 -19.31 -12.31 9.44
CA MET A 86 -18.83 -10.93 9.57
C MET A 86 -19.96 -9.95 9.31
N MET A 87 -20.29 -9.13 10.32
CA MET A 87 -21.26 -8.05 10.20
C MET A 87 -20.74 -6.90 9.35
N LYS A 88 -21.54 -6.48 8.37
CA LYS A 88 -21.22 -5.43 7.37
C LYS A 88 -22.25 -4.30 7.36
N ASN A 89 -22.95 -4.14 8.47
CA ASN A 89 -24.09 -3.24 8.69
C ASN A 89 -23.84 -2.23 9.82
N ILE A 90 -22.59 -2.09 10.27
CA ILE A 90 -22.19 -1.18 11.36
C ILE A 90 -21.22 -0.14 10.81
N TYR A 91 -21.52 1.15 11.02
CA TYR A 91 -20.79 2.29 10.47
C TYR A 91 -20.29 3.21 11.58
N ASN A 92 -19.02 3.58 11.55
CA ASN A 92 -18.39 4.40 12.60
C ASN A 92 -18.42 5.89 12.24
N LEU A 93 -18.92 6.72 13.15
CA LEU A 93 -18.88 8.19 13.04
C LEU A 93 -17.56 8.82 13.53
N ASN A 94 -16.64 8.00 14.06
CA ASN A 94 -15.35 8.38 14.65
C ASN A 94 -15.48 9.36 15.82
N VAL A 95 -16.54 9.24 16.60
CA VAL A 95 -16.81 10.08 17.78
C VAL A 95 -17.23 9.25 18.96
N ASN A 96 -16.91 9.70 20.17
CA ASN A 96 -17.27 9.02 21.41
C ASN A 96 -18.24 9.87 22.23
N GLY A 97 -19.13 9.22 22.97
CA GLY A 97 -20.06 9.90 23.88
C GLY A 97 -21.10 10.75 23.14
N LEU A 98 -21.82 10.14 22.20
CA LEU A 98 -22.90 10.77 21.47
C LEU A 98 -24.10 11.08 22.38
N SER A 99 -24.61 12.30 22.28
CA SER A 99 -25.90 12.68 22.85
C SER A 99 -27.04 12.33 21.90
N GLN A 100 -28.18 11.91 22.46
CA GLN A 100 -29.42 11.77 21.71
C GLN A 100 -29.98 13.14 21.29
N GLU A 101 -29.74 14.18 22.09
CA GLU A 101 -30.27 15.50 21.85
C GLU A 101 -29.61 16.19 20.65
N GLY A 102 -30.44 16.63 19.69
CA GLY A 102 -29.99 17.24 18.45
C GLY A 102 -29.37 16.25 17.45
N PHE A 103 -29.42 14.94 17.71
CA PHE A 103 -28.94 13.95 16.77
C PHE A 103 -29.85 13.87 15.55
N GLN A 104 -29.29 14.07 14.37
CA GLN A 104 -29.96 13.90 13.09
C GLN A 104 -29.07 13.06 12.20
N LEU A 105 -29.62 12.01 11.61
CA LEU A 105 -28.93 11.19 10.62
C LEU A 105 -29.90 10.88 9.49
N ARG A 106 -29.40 10.98 8.27
CA ARG A 106 -30.10 10.62 7.05
C ARG A 106 -29.20 9.76 6.18
N VAL A 107 -29.84 8.84 5.47
CA VAL A 107 -29.20 8.14 4.36
C VAL A 107 -29.64 8.86 3.09
N ILE A 108 -28.68 9.26 2.28
CA ILE A 108 -28.93 9.85 0.97
C ILE A 108 -28.39 8.94 -0.13
N TYR A 109 -29.03 9.00 -1.29
CA TYR A 109 -28.51 8.46 -2.53
C TYR A 109 -28.12 9.63 -3.44
N ARG A 110 -26.85 9.65 -3.85
CA ARG A 110 -26.37 10.63 -4.81
C ARG A 110 -26.71 10.14 -6.21
N ASP A 111 -27.76 10.71 -6.80
CA ASP A 111 -28.15 10.40 -8.18
C ASP A 111 -27.43 11.34 -9.14
N ASP A 112 -26.37 10.85 -9.78
CA ASP A 112 -25.57 11.63 -10.73
C ASP A 112 -26.39 12.19 -11.89
N ARG A 113 -27.51 11.55 -12.27
CA ARG A 113 -28.41 12.07 -13.30
C ARG A 113 -29.01 13.42 -12.91
N THR A 114 -29.40 13.55 -11.64
CA THR A 114 -29.96 14.81 -11.11
C THR A 114 -28.87 15.73 -10.57
N GLY A 115 -27.73 15.17 -10.14
CA GLY A 115 -26.69 15.89 -9.41
C GLY A 115 -27.16 16.35 -8.02
N ILE A 116 -28.22 15.73 -7.49
CA ILE A 116 -28.85 16.09 -6.21
C ILE A 116 -28.75 14.90 -5.26
N ASP A 117 -28.35 15.20 -4.04
CA ASP A 117 -28.37 14.28 -2.92
C ASP A 117 -29.81 14.05 -2.48
N ASN A 118 -30.36 12.88 -2.78
CA ASN A 118 -31.76 12.58 -2.56
C ASN A 118 -31.94 11.69 -1.31
N PRO A 119 -32.80 12.08 -0.34
CA PRO A 119 -33.13 11.22 0.80
C PRO A 119 -34.11 10.10 0.46
N GLN A 120 -34.54 9.98 -0.80
CA GLN A 120 -35.45 8.95 -1.33
C GLN A 120 -35.03 8.55 -2.75
N LEU A 121 -35.40 7.35 -3.20
CA LEU A 121 -35.12 6.92 -4.58
C LEU A 121 -36.18 7.49 -5.52
N GLN A 122 -35.81 8.32 -6.49
CA GLN A 122 -36.77 8.99 -7.39
C GLN A 122 -37.37 8.07 -8.48
N GLU A 123 -37.07 6.76 -8.45
CA GLU A 123 -37.52 5.77 -9.42
C GLU A 123 -38.12 4.53 -8.73
N GLY A 124 -39.17 3.95 -9.34
CA GLY A 124 -39.85 2.75 -8.85
C GLY A 124 -41.32 2.97 -8.53
N ALA A 125 -41.97 1.96 -7.94
CA ALA A 125 -43.36 2.07 -7.51
C ALA A 125 -43.54 3.25 -6.54
N ALA A 126 -44.77 3.78 -6.44
CA ALA A 126 -45.11 4.86 -5.50
C ALA A 126 -44.76 4.52 -4.04
N GLN A 127 -44.62 3.23 -3.73
CA GLN A 127 -44.23 2.74 -2.42
C GLN A 127 -42.73 2.94 -2.12
N VAL A 128 -41.83 3.01 -3.10
CA VAL A 128 -40.40 3.28 -2.85
C VAL A 128 -40.07 4.75 -3.05
N SER A 129 -40.69 5.37 -4.05
CA SER A 129 -40.39 6.75 -4.44
C SER A 129 -40.88 7.83 -3.49
N ASN A 130 -41.79 7.50 -2.57
CA ASN A 130 -42.32 8.42 -1.56
C ASN A 130 -41.82 8.12 -0.13
N ARG A 131 -40.91 7.15 0.04
CA ARG A 131 -40.36 6.77 1.35
C ARG A 131 -38.93 7.25 1.49
N GLN A 132 -38.57 7.71 2.68
CA GLN A 132 -37.18 8.08 2.96
C GLN A 132 -36.30 6.84 3.06
N LEU A 133 -35.05 6.94 2.64
CA LEU A 133 -34.08 5.84 2.70
C LEU A 133 -33.82 5.38 4.14
N VAL A 134 -33.90 6.29 5.12
CA VAL A 134 -33.79 5.95 6.54
C VAL A 134 -34.88 4.95 6.94
N GLU A 135 -36.10 5.18 6.46
CA GLU A 135 -37.25 4.30 6.68
C GLU A 135 -37.09 2.97 5.93
N VAL A 136 -36.72 3.02 4.65
CA VAL A 136 -36.52 1.84 3.79
C VAL A 136 -35.45 0.90 4.37
N LEU A 137 -34.37 1.47 4.91
CA LEU A 137 -33.26 0.73 5.51
C LEU A 137 -33.52 0.36 6.98
N GLY A 138 -34.75 0.58 7.46
CA GLY A 138 -35.24 0.17 8.76
C GLY A 138 -34.76 0.99 9.96
N LEU A 139 -34.09 2.12 9.71
CA LEU A 139 -33.57 3.04 10.73
C LEU A 139 -34.61 4.03 11.26
N ASP A 140 -35.81 4.06 10.67
CA ASP A 140 -36.95 4.89 11.10
C ASP A 140 -38.22 4.01 11.13
N LYS A 141 -38.60 3.63 12.33
CA LYS A 141 -39.81 2.86 12.66
C LYS A 141 -40.53 3.43 13.86
N LEU A 142 -39.89 4.31 14.62
CA LEU A 142 -40.38 4.86 15.87
C LEU A 142 -40.54 6.37 15.76
N ASN A 143 -41.41 6.92 16.59
CA ASN A 143 -41.53 8.36 16.74
C ASN A 143 -40.60 8.86 17.88
N PRO A 144 -40.53 10.17 18.18
CA PRO A 144 -39.65 10.71 19.23
C PRO A 144 -39.96 10.21 20.66
N VAL A 145 -41.12 9.58 20.88
CA VAL A 145 -41.51 8.95 22.15
C VAL A 145 -41.36 7.42 22.14
N ASN A 146 -40.74 6.86 21.10
CA ASN A 146 -40.50 5.43 20.86
C ASN A 146 -41.76 4.58 20.60
N ASP A 147 -42.88 5.19 20.18
CA ASP A 147 -44.03 4.44 19.68
C ASP A 147 -43.78 3.98 18.23
N PRO A 148 -44.30 2.80 17.81
CA PRO A 148 -44.05 2.23 16.49
C PRO A 148 -44.80 2.96 15.37
N GLN A 149 -44.29 4.15 15.03
CA GLN A 149 -44.75 4.99 13.94
C GLN A 149 -43.56 5.78 13.37
N PRO A 150 -43.22 5.63 12.08
CA PRO A 150 -42.09 6.35 11.48
C PRO A 150 -42.38 7.86 11.38
N ASP A 151 -41.34 8.67 11.57
CA ASP A 151 -41.44 10.14 11.59
C ASP A 151 -40.51 10.87 10.61
N GLY A 152 -39.73 10.12 9.83
CA GLY A 152 -38.76 10.65 8.87
C GLY A 152 -37.41 11.01 9.49
N ASN A 153 -37.16 10.67 10.75
CA ASN A 153 -35.86 10.82 11.40
C ASN A 153 -35.32 9.46 11.86
N PHE A 154 -34.01 9.44 12.11
CA PHE A 154 -33.34 8.26 12.63
C PHE A 154 -33.82 7.92 14.06
N ASP A 155 -34.20 6.66 14.26
CA ASP A 155 -34.54 6.10 15.57
C ASP A 155 -33.29 6.01 16.45
N PHE A 156 -33.17 6.89 17.45
CA PHE A 156 -32.06 6.83 18.40
C PHE A 156 -32.36 5.81 19.51
N VAL A 157 -32.02 4.54 19.28
CA VAL A 157 -32.23 3.44 20.24
C VAL A 157 -30.88 2.85 20.67
N PRO A 158 -30.39 3.19 21.88
CA PRO A 158 -29.10 2.72 22.37
C PRO A 158 -28.97 1.19 22.35
N GLY A 159 -27.87 0.70 21.79
CA GLY A 159 -27.53 -0.72 21.67
C GLY A 159 -28.17 -1.44 20.47
N ILE A 160 -29.21 -0.86 19.85
CA ILE A 160 -29.93 -1.47 18.72
C ILE A 160 -29.58 -0.76 17.41
N THR A 161 -29.84 0.54 17.33
CA THR A 161 -29.55 1.36 16.13
C THR A 161 -28.29 2.20 16.30
N ILE A 162 -27.86 2.44 17.54
CA ILE A 162 -26.66 3.24 17.82
C ILE A 162 -25.92 2.79 19.08
N ASN A 163 -24.60 2.81 19.05
CA ASN A 163 -23.75 2.74 20.24
C ASN A 163 -23.28 4.16 20.60
N GLN A 164 -23.81 4.70 21.70
CA GLN A 164 -23.50 6.06 22.17
C GLN A 164 -22.03 6.23 22.58
N GLU A 165 -21.43 5.18 23.15
CA GLU A 165 -20.07 5.26 23.71
C GLU A 165 -19.02 5.34 22.61
N THR A 166 -19.19 4.54 21.55
CA THR A 166 -18.22 4.38 20.45
C THR A 166 -18.64 5.05 19.14
N GLY A 167 -19.82 5.67 19.09
CA GLY A 167 -20.32 6.37 17.90
C GLY A 167 -20.62 5.47 16.70
N LEU A 168 -21.03 4.22 16.95
CA LEU A 168 -21.35 3.26 15.89
C LEU A 168 -22.85 3.30 15.55
N ILE A 169 -23.17 3.51 14.28
CA ILE A 169 -24.52 3.35 13.72
C ILE A 169 -24.71 1.89 13.30
N ILE A 170 -25.83 1.29 13.70
CA ILE A 170 -26.14 -0.12 13.48
C ILE A 170 -27.43 -0.19 12.66
N PHE A 171 -27.34 -0.72 11.45
CA PHE A 171 -28.53 -0.97 10.65
C PHE A 171 -29.24 -2.25 11.12
N PRO A 172 -30.58 -2.25 11.27
CA PRO A 172 -31.33 -3.42 11.72
C PRO A 172 -31.53 -4.48 10.63
N TYR A 173 -30.84 -4.34 9.49
CA TYR A 173 -30.70 -5.36 8.46
C TYR A 173 -29.26 -5.89 8.45
N LEU A 174 -29.08 -7.18 8.18
CA LEU A 174 -27.74 -7.76 7.97
C LEU A 174 -27.08 -7.19 6.70
N GLU A 175 -27.88 -7.00 5.66
CA GLU A 175 -27.44 -6.45 4.38
C GLU A 175 -28.34 -5.27 3.96
N PRO A 176 -28.19 -4.08 4.58
CA PRO A 176 -29.10 -2.95 4.35
C PRO A 176 -29.15 -2.50 2.87
N PHE A 177 -28.03 -2.46 2.17
CA PHE A 177 -27.98 -2.04 0.76
C PHE A 177 -28.22 -3.20 -0.23
N ASN A 178 -28.67 -4.34 0.26
CA ASN A 178 -29.06 -5.49 -0.55
C ASN A 178 -30.48 -5.93 -0.22
N THR A 179 -30.65 -6.68 0.86
CA THR A 179 -31.93 -7.29 1.23
C THR A 179 -33.02 -6.25 1.43
N ALA A 180 -32.75 -5.17 2.18
CA ALA A 180 -33.76 -4.14 2.43
C ALA A 180 -34.21 -3.42 1.15
N LEU A 181 -33.28 -3.17 0.23
CA LEU A 181 -33.61 -2.59 -1.08
C LEU A 181 -34.41 -3.58 -1.95
N ARG A 182 -34.04 -4.86 -1.98
CA ARG A 182 -34.81 -5.90 -2.69
C ARG A 182 -36.23 -6.03 -2.14
N GLU A 183 -36.39 -6.07 -0.82
CA GLU A 183 -37.70 -6.06 -0.15
C GLU A 183 -38.49 -4.79 -0.47
N ALA A 184 -37.83 -3.64 -0.59
CA ALA A 184 -38.51 -2.40 -0.97
C ALA A 184 -38.99 -2.43 -2.42
N PHE A 185 -38.27 -3.11 -3.32
CA PHE A 185 -38.64 -3.23 -4.74
C PHE A 185 -39.70 -4.32 -5.03
N ASP A 186 -40.24 -4.99 -4.01
CA ASP A 186 -41.25 -6.07 -4.11
C ASP A 186 -42.53 -5.59 -4.84
N PRO A 187 -43.11 -6.38 -5.78
CA PRO A 187 -43.56 -5.87 -7.07
C PRO A 187 -45.06 -5.51 -7.22
N GLU A 188 -45.33 -4.70 -8.25
CA GLU A 188 -46.49 -4.88 -9.17
C GLU A 188 -46.06 -5.26 -10.61
N ASP A 189 -44.78 -5.12 -11.02
CA ASP A 189 -44.24 -5.46 -12.36
C ASP A 189 -42.78 -6.00 -12.31
N PRO A 190 -42.54 -7.28 -12.67
CA PRO A 190 -41.21 -7.92 -12.62
C PRO A 190 -40.12 -7.29 -13.51
N ALA A 191 -40.48 -6.65 -14.63
CA ALA A 191 -39.48 -6.06 -15.54
C ALA A 191 -38.92 -4.73 -15.01
N VAL A 192 -39.73 -3.98 -14.26
CA VAL A 192 -39.30 -2.74 -13.59
C VAL A 192 -38.41 -3.06 -12.39
N GLU A 193 -38.72 -4.13 -11.67
CA GLU A 193 -37.94 -4.65 -10.55
C GLU A 193 -36.51 -4.98 -10.95
N GLU A 194 -36.31 -5.77 -12.01
CA GLU A 194 -34.99 -6.20 -12.47
C GLU A 194 -34.09 -4.99 -12.80
N ARG A 195 -34.64 -3.95 -13.45
CA ARG A 195 -33.91 -2.71 -13.76
C ARG A 195 -33.49 -1.95 -12.49
N LEU A 196 -34.37 -1.84 -11.48
CA LEU A 196 -34.09 -1.11 -10.25
C LEU A 196 -33.10 -1.85 -9.36
N VAL A 197 -33.25 -3.18 -9.26
CA VAL A 197 -32.30 -4.07 -8.58
C VAL A 197 -30.91 -3.91 -9.21
N ASN A 198 -30.83 -4.04 -10.54
CA ASN A 198 -29.57 -3.88 -11.27
C ASN A 198 -28.97 -2.48 -11.15
N LYS A 199 -29.76 -1.44 -10.81
CA LYS A 199 -29.26 -0.08 -10.56
C LYS A 199 -28.86 0.17 -9.10
N TYR A 200 -29.70 -0.15 -8.11
CA TYR A 200 -29.49 0.29 -6.72
C TYR A 200 -28.91 -0.77 -5.78
N VAL A 201 -29.20 -2.05 -6.00
CA VAL A 201 -28.76 -3.10 -5.08
C VAL A 201 -27.25 -3.29 -5.16
N TYR A 202 -26.59 -3.34 -4.00
CA TYR A 202 -25.15 -3.44 -3.88
C TYR A 202 -24.71 -4.77 -3.26
N ASP A 203 -24.96 -5.87 -3.98
CA ASP A 203 -24.63 -7.24 -3.53
C ASP A 203 -23.13 -7.41 -3.23
N LEU A 204 -22.29 -6.80 -4.07
CA LEU A 204 -20.84 -6.93 -4.00
C LEU A 204 -20.26 -6.46 -2.66
N LEU A 205 -20.88 -5.47 -2.01
CA LEU A 205 -20.51 -4.99 -0.67
C LEU A 205 -20.55 -6.09 0.40
N TYR A 206 -21.44 -7.07 0.24
CA TYR A 206 -21.64 -8.14 1.22
C TYR A 206 -20.95 -9.45 0.82
N ARG A 207 -20.76 -9.67 -0.48
CA ARG A 207 -20.20 -10.90 -1.04
C ARG A 207 -18.70 -10.82 -1.33
N SER A 208 -18.14 -9.62 -1.42
CA SER A 208 -16.72 -9.39 -1.66
C SER A 208 -16.08 -8.56 -0.56
N THR A 209 -14.76 -8.43 -0.62
CA THR A 209 -14.00 -7.55 0.27
C THR A 209 -14.32 -6.08 0.02
N LYS A 210 -14.17 -5.25 1.06
CA LYS A 210 -14.36 -3.79 0.98
C LYS A 210 -13.60 -3.17 -0.20
N ALA A 211 -12.32 -3.55 -0.41
CA ALA A 211 -11.49 -2.98 -1.48
C ALA A 211 -12.09 -3.22 -2.87
N GLU A 212 -12.53 -4.45 -3.16
CA GLU A 212 -13.18 -4.83 -4.41
C GLU A 212 -14.53 -4.13 -4.59
N ALA A 213 -15.35 -4.10 -3.54
CA ALA A 213 -16.63 -3.40 -3.57
C ALA A 213 -16.43 -1.91 -3.90
N GLU A 214 -15.47 -1.23 -3.27
CA GLU A 214 -15.19 0.20 -3.49
C GLU A 214 -14.84 0.55 -4.95
N LEU A 215 -14.33 -0.41 -5.74
CA LEU A 215 -14.04 -0.21 -7.17
C LEU A 215 -15.32 -0.06 -8.00
N LEU A 216 -16.45 -0.58 -7.53
CA LEU A 216 -17.74 -0.46 -8.21
C LEU A 216 -18.42 0.89 -7.88
N SER A 217 -17.86 1.97 -8.44
CA SER A 217 -18.34 3.35 -8.25
C SER A 217 -19.81 3.56 -8.67
N THR A 218 -20.30 2.78 -9.64
CA THR A 218 -21.70 2.83 -10.11
C THR A 218 -22.71 2.48 -9.02
N LYS A 219 -22.30 1.70 -8.01
CA LYS A 219 -23.14 1.28 -6.87
C LYS A 219 -22.80 1.98 -5.57
N ASN A 220 -21.56 2.46 -5.42
CA ASN A 220 -21.08 3.14 -4.23
C ASN A 220 -21.59 4.59 -4.13
N LYS A 221 -22.91 4.76 -4.03
CA LYS A 221 -23.61 6.06 -4.12
C LYS A 221 -24.48 6.41 -2.90
N PHE A 222 -24.40 5.60 -1.84
CA PHE A 222 -25.13 5.82 -0.59
C PHE A 222 -24.23 6.50 0.45
N TYR A 223 -24.70 7.62 1.02
CA TYR A 223 -23.96 8.37 2.04
C TYR A 223 -24.79 8.56 3.30
N LEU A 224 -24.10 8.50 4.44
CA LEU A 224 -24.63 8.84 5.76
C LEU A 224 -24.31 10.30 6.04
N ILE A 225 -25.34 11.14 6.14
CA ILE A 225 -25.19 12.57 6.46
C ILE A 225 -25.96 12.86 7.72
N GLY A 226 -25.34 13.59 8.65
CA GLY A 226 -25.98 13.92 9.90
C GLY A 226 -25.33 15.05 10.66
N GLN A 227 -26.00 15.45 11.73
CA GLN A 227 -25.53 16.38 12.75
C GLN A 227 -25.62 15.67 14.09
N TYR A 228 -24.61 15.84 14.93
CA TYR A 228 -24.59 15.20 16.25
C TYR A 228 -23.89 16.11 17.26
N ASN A 229 -24.20 15.88 18.53
CA ASN A 229 -23.49 16.47 19.65
C ASN A 229 -22.71 15.37 20.37
N ALA A 230 -21.46 15.64 20.71
CA ALA A 230 -20.60 14.72 21.45
C ALA A 230 -19.87 15.49 22.57
N GLY A 231 -19.67 14.83 23.72
CA GLY A 231 -18.97 15.43 24.87
C GLY A 231 -19.82 16.37 25.73
N SER A 232 -19.18 17.30 26.44
CA SER A 232 -19.85 18.21 27.39
C SER A 232 -20.27 19.52 26.72
N ALA A 233 -21.56 19.87 26.79
CA ALA A 233 -22.11 21.10 26.20
C ALA A 233 -21.45 22.40 26.67
N LYS A 234 -20.78 22.39 27.83
CA LYS A 234 -20.10 23.56 28.40
C LYS A 234 -18.69 23.78 27.85
N GLU A 235 -18.06 22.71 27.40
CA GLU A 235 -16.62 22.68 27.09
C GLU A 235 -16.42 22.30 25.62
N ILE A 236 -15.95 23.26 24.84
CA ILE A 236 -15.68 23.09 23.41
C ILE A 236 -14.17 22.95 23.24
N ILE A 237 -13.73 21.79 22.76
CA ILE A 237 -12.32 21.55 22.45
C ILE A 237 -12.04 22.08 21.04
N ILE A 238 -11.15 23.05 20.96
CA ILE A 238 -10.59 23.56 19.72
C ILE A 238 -9.56 22.54 19.21
N PRO A 239 -9.65 22.09 17.95
CA PRO A 239 -8.61 21.27 17.34
C PRO A 239 -7.26 22.01 17.28
N GLY A 240 -6.18 21.33 17.69
CA GLY A 240 -4.82 21.87 17.59
C GLY A 240 -4.11 22.06 18.94
N PHE A 241 -2.78 22.15 18.89
CA PHE A 241 -1.92 22.36 20.07
C PHE A 241 -1.32 23.76 20.01
N GLY A 242 -1.29 24.48 21.13
CA GLY A 242 -0.67 25.81 21.21
C GLY A 242 -1.50 26.91 20.54
N VAL A 243 -2.74 27.10 21.00
CA VAL A 243 -3.58 28.22 20.59
C VAL A 243 -2.96 29.52 21.08
N SER A 244 -2.82 30.52 20.20
CA SER A 244 -2.19 31.80 20.54
C SER A 244 -3.05 32.57 21.55
N PRO A 245 -2.50 32.99 22.71
CA PRO A 245 -3.24 33.79 23.69
C PRO A 245 -3.88 35.03 23.08
N GLY A 246 -5.19 35.23 23.30
CA GLY A 246 -5.96 36.38 22.80
C GLY A 246 -6.42 36.30 21.34
N SER A 247 -6.11 35.21 20.63
CA SER A 247 -6.60 34.99 19.25
C SER A 247 -8.03 34.45 19.19
N VAL A 248 -8.52 33.87 20.28
CA VAL A 248 -9.82 33.18 20.31
C VAL A 248 -10.96 34.19 20.35
N ARG A 249 -11.80 34.18 19.31
CA ARG A 249 -13.05 34.94 19.24
C ARG A 249 -14.23 33.98 19.16
N VAL A 250 -15.10 34.05 20.16
CA VAL A 250 -16.30 33.23 20.25
C VAL A 250 -17.52 34.08 19.89
N TYR A 251 -18.38 33.58 19.01
CA TYR A 251 -19.62 34.24 18.61
C TYR A 251 -20.81 33.33 18.92
N ALA A 252 -21.89 33.86 19.49
CA ALA A 252 -23.16 33.15 19.66
C ALA A 252 -24.24 33.80 18.79
N GLY A 253 -24.70 33.10 17.74
CA GLY A 253 -25.68 33.65 16.80
C GLY A 253 -25.19 34.95 16.13
N GLY A 254 -23.88 35.06 15.87
CA GLY A 254 -23.25 36.23 15.26
C GLY A 254 -22.85 37.35 16.24
N ILE A 255 -23.19 37.25 17.53
CA ILE A 255 -22.80 38.24 18.55
C ILE A 255 -21.48 37.80 19.19
N PRO A 256 -20.41 38.63 19.17
CA PRO A 256 -19.15 38.29 19.83
C PRO A 256 -19.33 38.24 21.34
N LEU A 257 -18.79 37.20 21.98
CA LEU A 257 -18.78 37.01 23.42
C LEU A 257 -17.52 37.63 24.03
N GLN A 258 -17.60 37.94 25.32
CA GLN A 258 -16.48 38.48 26.09
C GLN A 258 -15.75 37.39 26.87
N GLU A 259 -14.44 37.27 26.64
CA GLU A 259 -13.56 36.38 27.40
C GLU A 259 -13.44 36.84 28.86
N GLY A 260 -13.43 35.88 29.79
CA GLY A 260 -13.37 36.10 31.24
C GLY A 260 -14.72 36.28 31.93
N SER A 261 -15.76 36.75 31.22
CA SER A 261 -17.12 36.91 31.76
C SER A 261 -18.11 35.90 31.17
N GLN A 262 -18.10 35.71 29.85
CA GLN A 262 -19.06 34.87 29.13
C GLN A 262 -18.45 33.55 28.67
N PHE A 263 -17.14 33.49 28.47
CA PHE A 263 -16.39 32.26 28.24
C PHE A 263 -14.96 32.40 28.77
N THR A 264 -14.25 31.28 28.97
CA THR A 264 -12.81 31.25 29.27
C THR A 264 -12.10 30.29 28.34
N VAL A 265 -10.82 30.54 28.08
CA VAL A 265 -10.00 29.71 27.21
C VAL A 265 -8.82 29.15 27.99
N ASP A 266 -8.62 27.83 27.91
CA ASP A 266 -7.35 27.20 28.20
C ASP A 266 -6.55 27.11 26.90
N TYR A 267 -5.60 28.03 26.75
CA TYR A 267 -4.75 28.12 25.56
C TYR A 267 -3.77 26.96 25.41
N THR A 268 -3.48 26.24 26.49
CA THR A 268 -2.54 25.11 26.48
C THR A 268 -3.18 23.90 25.82
N PHE A 269 -4.41 23.58 26.23
CA PHE A 269 -5.17 22.42 25.75
C PHE A 269 -6.21 22.78 24.68
N GLY A 270 -6.27 24.05 24.25
CA GLY A 270 -7.23 24.53 23.27
C GLY A 270 -8.67 24.36 23.72
N LYS A 271 -8.99 24.63 24.99
CA LYS A 271 -10.33 24.35 25.54
C LYS A 271 -11.09 25.63 25.84
N VAL A 272 -12.26 25.82 25.22
CA VAL A 272 -13.16 26.94 25.46
C VAL A 272 -14.30 26.51 26.37
N THR A 273 -14.41 27.15 27.53
CA THR A 273 -15.49 26.89 28.48
C THR A 273 -16.48 28.05 28.44
N ILE A 274 -17.73 27.78 28.07
CA ILE A 274 -18.79 28.79 28.12
C ILE A 274 -19.25 28.97 29.58
N LEU A 275 -19.21 30.22 30.06
CA LEU A 275 -19.61 30.58 31.43
C LEU A 275 -21.06 31.06 31.49
N ASP A 276 -21.56 31.68 30.43
CA ASP A 276 -22.90 32.26 30.38
C ASP A 276 -23.97 31.17 30.12
N GLN A 277 -24.74 30.88 31.16
CA GLN A 277 -25.78 29.86 31.14
C GLN A 277 -26.98 30.22 30.25
N SER A 278 -27.19 31.51 29.99
CA SER A 278 -28.24 31.95 29.06
C SER A 278 -27.90 31.58 27.61
N ILE A 279 -26.61 31.54 27.27
CA ILE A 279 -26.13 31.18 25.93
C ILE A 279 -26.22 29.67 25.74
N LEU A 280 -25.81 28.89 26.75
CA LEU A 280 -25.91 27.43 26.74
C LEU A 280 -27.35 26.93 26.54
N ASN A 281 -28.34 27.66 27.07
CA ASN A 281 -29.75 27.31 26.94
C ASN A 281 -30.44 27.95 25.71
N SER A 282 -29.71 28.66 24.85
CA SER A 282 -30.29 29.49 23.78
C SER A 282 -30.39 28.82 22.41
N ASP A 283 -29.96 27.55 22.27
CA ASP A 283 -29.84 26.82 21.00
C ASP A 283 -29.15 27.62 19.88
N LYS A 284 -28.33 28.62 20.24
CA LYS A 284 -27.61 29.45 19.30
C LYS A 284 -26.35 28.73 18.85
N ASN A 285 -26.11 28.72 17.54
CA ASN A 285 -24.85 28.26 16.98
C ASN A 285 -23.68 29.09 17.54
N ILE A 286 -22.71 28.40 18.13
CA ILE A 286 -21.47 28.98 18.62
C ILE A 286 -20.41 28.79 17.54
N SER A 287 -19.82 29.89 17.07
CA SER A 287 -18.68 29.86 16.14
C SER A 287 -17.44 30.34 16.88
N ILE A 288 -16.34 29.60 16.76
CA ILE A 288 -15.06 29.92 17.40
C ILE A 288 -14.02 30.12 16.30
N GLN A 289 -13.39 31.29 16.30
CA GLN A 289 -12.25 31.61 15.46
C GLN A 289 -11.01 31.68 16.34
N TYR A 290 -9.88 31.16 15.89
CA TYR A 290 -8.64 31.11 16.67
C TYR A 290 -7.43 31.09 15.75
N GLU A 291 -6.27 31.46 16.29
CA GLU A 291 -4.98 31.32 15.62
C GLU A 291 -4.14 30.29 16.36
N GLN A 292 -3.46 29.41 15.63
CA GLN A 292 -2.59 28.39 16.18
C GLN A 292 -1.16 28.64 15.71
N ALA A 293 -0.19 28.51 16.62
CA ALA A 293 1.20 28.41 16.22
C ALA A 293 1.42 27.01 15.63
N ASP A 294 1.82 26.95 14.36
CA ASP A 294 2.22 25.69 13.73
C ASP A 294 3.75 25.60 13.70
N PRO A 295 4.39 24.91 14.67
CA PRO A 295 5.84 24.76 14.69
C PRO A 295 6.36 23.80 13.61
N PHE A 296 5.48 23.07 12.92
CA PHE A 296 5.84 22.08 11.90
C PHE A 296 5.57 22.59 10.47
N ALA A 297 5.02 23.80 10.29
CA ALA A 297 4.91 24.45 8.99
C ALA A 297 6.28 24.98 8.54
N PHE A 298 6.93 24.27 7.61
CA PHE A 298 8.22 24.67 7.03
C PHE A 298 8.10 25.76 5.95
N GLN A 299 6.89 26.12 5.54
CA GLN A 299 6.66 27.18 4.55
C GLN A 299 6.90 28.56 5.15
N THR A 300 7.72 29.37 4.49
CA THR A 300 7.95 30.75 4.95
C THR A 300 6.75 31.63 4.58
N ARG A 301 6.09 32.19 5.59
CA ARG A 301 4.97 33.13 5.43
C ARG A 301 5.44 34.56 5.68
N THR A 302 5.13 35.48 4.78
CA THR A 302 5.44 36.91 4.89
C THR A 302 4.14 37.69 4.92
N LEU A 303 3.90 38.44 6.00
CA LEU A 303 2.78 39.38 6.12
C LEU A 303 3.34 40.79 6.30
N ILE A 304 3.09 41.66 5.32
CA ILE A 304 3.50 43.07 5.35
C ILE A 304 2.22 43.91 5.29
N GLY A 305 2.06 44.84 6.20
CA GLY A 305 0.89 45.70 6.20
C GLY A 305 1.16 47.08 6.76
N SER A 306 0.28 48.00 6.41
CA SER A 306 0.21 49.34 6.98
C SER A 306 -1.24 49.69 7.22
N ARG A 307 -1.52 50.26 8.40
CA ARG A 307 -2.80 50.86 8.72
C ARG A 307 -2.61 52.34 8.98
N PHE A 308 -3.48 53.16 8.38
CA PHE A 308 -3.51 54.60 8.54
C PHE A 308 -4.82 55.00 9.21
N ASP A 309 -4.73 55.52 10.43
CA ASP A 309 -5.88 56.03 11.17
C ASP A 309 -5.83 57.56 11.20
N TYR A 310 -6.87 58.19 10.67
CA TYR A 310 -7.06 59.63 10.66
C TYR A 310 -8.27 60.02 11.51
N ARG A 311 -7.98 60.55 12.70
CA ARG A 311 -8.98 61.05 13.64
C ARG A 311 -9.40 62.47 13.23
N LEU A 312 -10.51 62.58 12.51
CA LEU A 312 -11.08 63.85 12.08
C LEU A 312 -11.60 64.68 13.27
N SER A 313 -12.16 64.02 14.29
CA SER A 313 -12.60 64.64 15.55
C SER A 313 -12.62 63.63 16.70
N ASP A 314 -13.01 64.06 17.90
CA ASP A 314 -13.25 63.13 19.02
C ASP A 314 -14.37 62.12 18.76
N ASP A 315 -15.25 62.43 17.81
CA ASP A 315 -16.44 61.64 17.48
C ASP A 315 -16.29 60.87 16.15
N VAL A 316 -15.28 61.16 15.31
CA VAL A 316 -15.15 60.61 13.95
C VAL A 316 -13.72 60.14 13.66
N ASN A 317 -13.58 58.86 13.32
CA ASN A 317 -12.34 58.24 12.86
C ASN A 317 -12.49 57.65 11.45
N PHE A 318 -11.45 57.81 10.64
CA PHE A 318 -11.33 57.19 9.32
C PHE A 318 -10.07 56.33 9.28
N GLY A 319 -10.22 55.04 8.98
CA GLY A 319 -9.12 54.09 8.84
C GLY A 319 -8.92 53.67 7.38
N SER A 320 -7.68 53.38 7.01
CA SER A 320 -7.32 52.66 5.80
C SER A 320 -6.32 51.57 6.13
N THR A 321 -6.52 50.39 5.57
CA THR A 321 -5.65 49.23 5.78
C THR A 321 -5.14 48.73 4.44
N PHE A 322 -3.85 48.40 4.36
CA PHE A 322 -3.24 47.67 3.26
C PHE A 322 -2.43 46.50 3.84
N LEU A 323 -2.60 45.31 3.28
CA LEU A 323 -1.96 44.08 3.69
C LEU A 323 -1.51 43.30 2.44
N TYR A 324 -0.30 42.78 2.49
CA TYR A 324 0.28 41.87 1.53
C TYR A 324 0.69 40.59 2.28
N TYR A 325 0.12 39.47 1.86
CA TYR A 325 0.41 38.15 2.39
C TYR A 325 1.04 37.29 1.30
N ASN A 326 2.13 36.60 1.62
CA ASN A 326 2.84 35.76 0.68
C ASN A 326 3.39 34.52 1.38
N GLU A 327 2.99 33.35 0.89
CA GLU A 327 3.59 32.08 1.26
C GLU A 327 4.61 31.69 0.21
N ARG A 328 5.81 31.26 0.63
CA ARG A 328 6.83 30.76 -0.28
C ARG A 328 6.78 29.23 -0.34
N PRO A 329 6.52 28.62 -1.52
CA PRO A 329 6.58 27.18 -1.65
C PRO A 329 8.01 26.66 -1.46
N LEU A 330 8.11 25.46 -0.88
CA LEU A 330 9.38 24.71 -0.80
C LEU A 330 9.64 23.90 -2.08
N ILE A 331 8.57 23.41 -2.71
CA ILE A 331 8.55 22.64 -3.96
C ILE A 331 7.57 23.29 -4.93
N SER A 332 7.84 23.17 -6.23
CA SER A 332 6.99 23.75 -7.28
C SER A 332 5.76 22.90 -7.60
N ARG A 333 5.80 21.60 -7.30
CA ARG A 333 4.71 20.63 -7.53
C ARG A 333 3.70 20.61 -6.39
N ASN A 334 2.95 21.70 -6.21
CA ASN A 334 1.88 21.75 -5.22
C ASN A 334 0.59 21.16 -5.80
N LEU A 335 -0.06 20.28 -5.03
CA LEU A 335 -1.35 19.67 -5.39
C LEU A 335 -2.49 20.67 -5.24
N ILE A 336 -3.60 20.41 -5.95
CA ILE A 336 -4.84 21.17 -5.81
C ILE A 336 -5.27 21.27 -4.33
N GLY A 337 -5.47 22.50 -3.86
CA GLY A 337 -5.88 22.81 -2.48
C GLY A 337 -4.74 23.03 -1.49
N SER A 338 -3.48 22.84 -1.91
CA SER A 338 -2.27 23.06 -1.10
C SER A 338 -1.39 24.21 -1.61
N GLU A 339 -1.93 25.05 -2.49
CA GLU A 339 -1.18 26.11 -3.15
C GLU A 339 -0.78 27.22 -2.18
N PRO A 340 0.46 27.72 -2.29
CA PRO A 340 0.91 28.85 -1.49
C PRO A 340 0.15 30.12 -1.89
N ALA A 341 -0.51 30.75 -0.91
CA ALA A 341 -1.28 31.95 -1.17
C ALA A 341 -0.40 33.20 -1.36
N ARG A 342 -0.86 34.09 -2.25
CA ARG A 342 -0.31 35.43 -2.46
C ARG A 342 -1.45 36.43 -2.57
N ASN A 343 -1.79 37.03 -1.44
CA ASN A 343 -2.98 37.86 -1.32
C ASN A 343 -2.61 39.32 -1.07
N ILE A 344 -3.36 40.23 -1.69
CA ILE A 344 -3.33 41.66 -1.39
C ILE A 344 -4.71 42.04 -0.87
N GLN A 345 -4.77 42.60 0.34
CA GLN A 345 -6.01 43.12 0.91
C GLN A 345 -5.86 44.62 1.14
N TYR A 346 -6.88 45.38 0.78
CA TYR A 346 -6.99 46.77 1.18
C TYR A 346 -8.40 47.09 1.64
N GLY A 347 -8.53 48.03 2.56
CA GLY A 347 -9.82 48.41 3.11
C GLY A 347 -9.85 49.83 3.66
N LEU A 348 -11.07 50.35 3.82
CA LEU A 348 -11.40 51.64 4.40
C LEU A 348 -12.47 51.43 5.48
N ASP A 349 -12.31 52.08 6.62
CA ASP A 349 -13.29 52.06 7.70
C ASP A 349 -13.63 53.46 8.19
N LEU A 350 -14.88 53.66 8.59
CA LEU A 350 -15.42 54.90 9.13
C LEU A 350 -16.15 54.59 10.42
N ASN A 351 -15.70 55.19 11.52
CA ASN A 351 -16.33 55.06 12.82
C ASN A 351 -16.78 56.43 13.34
N VAL A 352 -18.07 56.57 13.63
CA VAL A 352 -18.71 57.77 14.17
C VAL A 352 -19.38 57.41 15.49
N ASN A 353 -18.87 57.92 16.60
CA ASN A 353 -19.48 57.78 17.94
C ASN A 353 -19.85 59.15 18.46
N LYS A 354 -21.14 59.47 18.46
CA LYS A 354 -21.63 60.79 18.85
C LYS A 354 -22.69 60.72 19.93
N ARG A 355 -22.51 61.50 21.01
CA ARG A 355 -23.50 61.64 22.07
C ARG A 355 -24.68 62.48 21.59
N SER A 356 -25.89 61.95 21.73
CA SER A 356 -27.15 62.60 21.34
C SER A 356 -28.03 62.88 22.55
N ARG A 357 -27.96 64.12 23.04
CA ARG A 357 -28.88 64.61 24.08
C ARG A 357 -30.34 64.65 23.63
N LEU A 358 -30.59 64.72 22.32
CA LEU A 358 -31.94 64.69 21.76
C LEU A 358 -32.59 63.33 22.01
N LEU A 359 -31.86 62.24 21.77
CA LEU A 359 -32.32 60.89 22.05
C LEU A 359 -32.48 60.65 23.55
N THR A 360 -31.57 61.16 24.38
CA THR A 360 -31.71 61.08 25.85
C THR A 360 -32.99 61.73 26.33
N LYS A 361 -33.27 62.94 25.84
CA LYS A 361 -34.51 63.66 26.19
C LYS A 361 -35.78 62.98 25.67
N LEU A 362 -35.71 62.32 24.51
CA LEU A 362 -36.83 61.53 23.99
C LEU A 362 -37.12 60.31 24.88
N VAL A 363 -36.07 59.66 25.40
CA VAL A 363 -36.21 58.54 26.33
C VAL A 363 -36.71 59.02 27.71
N ASP A 364 -36.18 60.16 28.21
CA ASP A 364 -36.63 60.80 29.45
C ASP A 364 -38.10 61.29 29.40
N ALA A 365 -38.66 61.49 28.21
CA ALA A 365 -40.04 61.88 28.03
C ALA A 365 -41.04 60.71 28.22
N ILE A 366 -40.55 59.47 28.34
CA ILE A 366 -41.37 58.29 28.64
C ILE A 366 -41.68 58.30 30.16
N PRO A 367 -42.97 58.35 30.57
CA PRO A 367 -43.33 58.41 31.99
C PRO A 367 -42.74 57.24 32.78
N ILE A 368 -42.24 57.50 33.99
CA ILE A 368 -41.65 56.54 34.96
C ILE A 368 -40.15 56.22 34.72
N LEU A 369 -39.55 56.61 33.59
CA LEU A 369 -38.10 56.47 33.32
C LEU A 369 -37.37 57.81 33.46
N GLN A 370 -36.23 57.84 34.15
CA GLN A 370 -35.37 59.02 34.27
C GLN A 370 -33.92 58.60 34.01
N THR A 371 -33.39 58.94 32.83
CA THR A 371 -32.06 58.52 32.38
C THR A 371 -31.03 59.62 32.69
N LYS A 372 -30.03 59.30 33.52
CA LYS A 372 -28.93 60.22 33.84
C LYS A 372 -27.79 60.15 32.82
N GLU A 373 -27.68 59.02 32.13
CA GLU A 373 -26.63 58.75 31.14
C GLU A 373 -27.02 59.26 29.76
N GLN A 374 -26.08 59.90 29.05
CA GLN A 374 -26.32 60.41 27.69
C GLN A 374 -26.35 59.26 26.68
N SER A 375 -27.36 59.27 25.81
CA SER A 375 -27.49 58.36 24.70
C SER A 375 -26.35 58.57 23.69
N THR A 376 -25.76 57.49 23.20
CA THR A 376 -24.73 57.49 22.17
C THR A 376 -25.25 56.88 20.87
N VAL A 377 -24.92 57.50 19.74
CA VAL A 377 -25.16 56.95 18.41
C VAL A 377 -23.82 56.52 17.85
N ASN A 378 -23.71 55.22 17.60
CA ASN A 378 -22.52 54.62 16.99
C ASN A 378 -22.88 54.21 15.56
N PHE A 379 -22.09 54.67 14.60
CA PHE A 379 -22.14 54.24 13.21
C PHE A 379 -20.75 53.75 12.82
N SER A 380 -20.67 52.50 12.37
CA SER A 380 -19.45 51.90 11.83
C SER A 380 -19.73 51.41 10.42
N GLY A 381 -18.90 51.80 9.47
CA GLY A 381 -18.89 51.28 8.10
C GLY A 381 -17.50 50.77 7.75
N GLU A 382 -17.43 49.64 7.06
CA GLU A 382 -16.17 49.03 6.61
C GLU A 382 -16.33 48.56 5.17
N PHE A 383 -15.31 48.79 4.35
CA PHE A 383 -15.14 48.23 3.02
C PHE A 383 -13.77 47.57 2.97
N ALA A 384 -13.71 46.32 2.53
CA ALA A 384 -12.44 45.63 2.29
C ALA A 384 -12.54 44.84 0.98
N GLN A 385 -11.46 44.84 0.21
CA GLN A 385 -11.31 44.05 -1.00
C GLN A 385 -10.06 43.17 -0.87
N LEU A 386 -10.23 41.90 -1.20
CA LEU A 386 -9.17 40.91 -1.31
C LEU A 386 -8.89 40.65 -2.80
N ILE A 387 -7.64 40.78 -3.20
CA ILE A 387 -7.13 40.33 -4.50
C ILE A 387 -6.34 39.05 -4.21
N PRO A 388 -6.92 37.87 -4.49
CA PRO A 388 -6.24 36.60 -4.29
C PRO A 388 -5.22 36.33 -5.40
N GLY A 389 -4.25 35.49 -5.10
CA GLY A 389 -3.24 35.03 -6.05
C GLY A 389 -2.44 33.87 -5.48
N THR A 390 -1.52 33.32 -6.28
CA THR A 390 -0.62 32.24 -5.87
C THR A 390 0.84 32.67 -6.04
N SER A 391 1.70 32.18 -5.15
CA SER A 391 3.14 32.30 -5.30
C SER A 391 3.75 31.17 -6.15
N ASN A 392 2.98 30.11 -6.42
CA ASN A 392 3.44 28.99 -7.23
C ASN A 392 3.25 29.31 -8.71
N VAL A 393 4.35 29.66 -9.38
CA VAL A 393 4.32 30.11 -10.76
C VAL A 393 5.24 29.23 -11.60
N ILE A 394 4.68 28.55 -12.59
CA ILE A 394 5.41 27.72 -13.56
C ILE A 394 5.22 28.37 -14.93
N ASN A 395 6.32 28.67 -15.62
CA ASN A 395 6.31 29.40 -16.91
C ASN A 395 5.53 30.73 -16.92
N GLY A 396 5.40 31.39 -15.76
CA GLY A 396 4.69 32.67 -15.63
C GLY A 396 3.19 32.54 -15.34
N GLU A 397 2.64 31.32 -15.27
CA GLU A 397 1.25 31.03 -14.94
C GLU A 397 1.13 30.46 -13.52
N GLY A 398 0.04 30.77 -12.82
CA GLY A 398 -0.28 30.13 -11.54
C GLY A 398 -0.71 28.69 -11.77
N THR A 399 0.07 27.73 -11.27
CA THR A 399 -0.12 26.30 -11.58
C THR A 399 -0.30 25.49 -10.30
N ALA A 400 -1.26 24.56 -10.35
CA ALA A 400 -1.46 23.51 -9.37
C ALA A 400 -1.53 22.17 -10.11
N TYR A 401 -1.01 21.13 -9.48
CA TYR A 401 -1.01 19.79 -10.05
C TYR A 401 -2.25 19.02 -9.60
N VAL A 402 -2.96 18.45 -10.56
CA VAL A 402 -4.00 17.44 -10.30
C VAL A 402 -3.34 16.15 -9.84
N ASP A 403 -2.35 15.71 -10.63
CA ASP A 403 -1.42 14.63 -10.33
C ASP A 403 -0.11 14.98 -11.05
N ASP A 404 1.02 14.78 -10.38
CA ASP A 404 2.36 14.95 -10.95
C ASP A 404 3.01 13.60 -11.31
N PHE A 405 2.30 12.50 -11.07
CA PHE A 405 2.73 11.12 -11.22
C PHE A 405 3.95 10.71 -10.38
N GLU A 406 4.49 11.57 -9.51
CA GLU A 406 5.71 11.33 -8.71
C GLU A 406 5.53 10.27 -7.61
N ASN A 407 4.28 9.97 -7.28
CA ASN A 407 3.95 8.91 -6.32
C ASN A 407 3.07 7.82 -6.96
N THR A 408 3.10 7.65 -8.28
CA THR A 408 2.31 6.61 -8.95
C THR A 408 2.75 5.21 -8.54
N ALA A 409 4.05 4.95 -8.50
CA ALA A 409 4.60 3.66 -8.07
C ALA A 409 4.96 3.69 -6.57
N THR A 410 4.52 2.68 -5.84
CA THR A 410 4.89 2.43 -4.44
C THR A 410 5.75 1.16 -4.38
N PRO A 411 7.06 1.28 -4.14
CA PRO A 411 7.96 0.14 -4.08
C PRO A 411 7.94 -0.54 -2.69
N TYR A 412 7.87 -1.86 -2.68
CA TYR A 412 8.00 -2.72 -1.51
C TYR A 412 9.28 -3.55 -1.66
N SER A 413 10.33 -3.17 -0.95
CA SER A 413 11.67 -3.74 -1.12
C SER A 413 11.76 -5.21 -0.69
N LEU A 414 12.43 -6.02 -1.51
CA LEU A 414 12.85 -7.41 -1.25
C LEU A 414 14.39 -7.57 -1.22
N LEU A 415 15.13 -6.46 -1.21
CA LEU A 415 16.60 -6.46 -1.27
C LEU A 415 17.32 -6.99 -0.03
N SER A 416 16.68 -7.01 1.15
CA SER A 416 17.35 -7.32 2.41
C SER A 416 17.62 -8.82 2.55
N PRO A 417 18.89 -9.30 2.58
CA PRO A 417 19.19 -10.72 2.71
C PRO A 417 18.64 -11.35 3.98
N GLN A 418 18.55 -10.58 5.07
CA GLN A 418 18.01 -11.01 6.35
C GLN A 418 16.50 -11.31 6.30
N GLY A 419 15.78 -10.75 5.32
CA GLY A 419 14.37 -11.05 5.07
C GLY A 419 14.15 -12.36 4.32
N TRP A 420 15.21 -12.94 3.75
CA TRP A 420 15.19 -14.23 3.06
C TRP A 420 15.70 -15.32 3.98
N LYS A 421 14.99 -16.44 3.97
CA LYS A 421 15.28 -17.64 4.74
C LYS A 421 15.39 -18.82 3.81
N PHE A 422 15.92 -19.91 4.34
CA PHE A 422 16.03 -21.14 3.59
C PHE A 422 14.64 -21.69 3.23
N SER A 423 14.51 -22.28 2.04
CA SER A 423 13.22 -22.71 1.52
C SER A 423 12.88 -24.15 1.87
N SER A 424 11.60 -24.39 2.18
CA SER A 424 10.96 -25.69 2.10
C SER A 424 11.01 -26.28 0.69
N VAL A 425 10.93 -27.61 0.59
CA VAL A 425 10.93 -28.34 -0.68
C VAL A 425 9.55 -28.19 -1.34
N PRO A 426 9.44 -27.68 -2.59
CA PRO A 426 8.17 -27.64 -3.30
C PRO A 426 7.60 -29.05 -3.53
N ASN A 427 6.29 -29.21 -3.32
CA ASN A 427 5.58 -30.50 -3.45
C ASN A 427 5.35 -30.89 -4.93
N SER A 428 6.42 -31.07 -5.70
CA SER A 428 6.37 -31.50 -7.11
C SER A 428 7.49 -32.49 -7.40
N PHE A 429 7.23 -33.48 -8.25
CA PHE A 429 8.21 -34.50 -8.62
C PHE A 429 9.53 -33.95 -9.21
N ASP A 430 9.48 -32.74 -9.77
CA ASP A 430 10.67 -32.06 -10.31
C ASP A 430 11.68 -31.70 -9.21
N PHE A 431 11.18 -31.30 -8.03
CA PHE A 431 11.99 -30.84 -6.90
C PHE A 431 12.09 -31.89 -5.79
N ASP A 432 11.01 -32.64 -5.58
CA ASP A 432 10.80 -33.59 -4.50
C ASP A 432 10.56 -35.01 -5.07
N PRO A 433 11.53 -35.93 -4.94
CA PRO A 433 11.37 -37.32 -5.35
C PRO A 433 10.24 -38.07 -4.60
N THR A 434 9.87 -37.64 -3.40
CA THR A 434 8.85 -38.28 -2.55
C THR A 434 7.45 -37.73 -2.81
N THR A 435 7.36 -36.65 -3.60
CA THR A 435 6.10 -36.00 -4.01
C THR A 435 5.23 -35.55 -2.83
N GLY A 436 5.85 -34.96 -1.79
CA GLY A 436 5.09 -34.45 -0.64
C GLY A 436 5.01 -35.40 0.55
N ALA A 437 5.80 -36.49 0.60
CA ALA A 437 5.77 -37.39 1.76
C ALA A 437 6.31 -36.67 3.02
N LEU A 438 5.65 -36.93 4.16
CA LEU A 438 6.12 -36.51 5.50
C LEU A 438 7.19 -37.48 5.98
N ASP A 439 8.12 -36.98 6.79
CA ASP A 439 9.17 -37.75 7.45
C ASP A 439 10.05 -38.56 6.47
N ASP A 440 10.32 -38.03 5.28
CA ASP A 440 11.19 -38.66 4.28
C ASP A 440 12.30 -37.72 3.80
N VAL A 441 13.53 -37.99 4.26
CA VAL A 441 14.75 -37.25 3.90
C VAL A 441 15.05 -37.22 2.41
N ALA A 442 14.47 -38.13 1.62
CA ALA A 442 14.63 -38.13 0.18
C ALA A 442 14.07 -36.88 -0.50
N ALA A 443 13.20 -36.12 0.18
CA ALA A 443 12.74 -34.82 -0.29
C ALA A 443 13.90 -33.82 -0.49
N GLY A 444 14.99 -33.95 0.28
CA GLY A 444 16.18 -33.12 0.19
C GLY A 444 17.21 -33.56 -0.85
N PHE A 445 17.06 -34.73 -1.49
CA PHE A 445 18.16 -35.34 -2.27
C PHE A 445 18.63 -34.53 -3.49
N ARG A 446 17.75 -33.72 -4.08
CA ARG A 446 18.07 -32.86 -5.24
C ARG A 446 18.49 -31.44 -4.85
N ARG A 447 18.63 -31.16 -3.56
CA ARG A 447 18.93 -29.83 -3.05
C ARG A 447 20.43 -29.52 -3.17
N ALA A 448 20.76 -28.55 -4.00
CA ALA A 448 22.12 -28.06 -4.22
C ALA A 448 22.43 -26.83 -3.34
N LYS A 449 23.71 -26.43 -3.30
CA LYS A 449 24.16 -25.30 -2.47
C LYS A 449 23.71 -23.97 -3.06
N ILE A 450 23.16 -23.11 -2.21
CA ILE A 450 22.82 -21.72 -2.52
C ILE A 450 23.33 -20.80 -1.41
N ALA A 451 23.73 -19.59 -1.77
CA ALA A 451 24.08 -18.52 -0.84
C ALA A 451 23.41 -17.22 -1.28
N TRP A 452 22.84 -16.48 -0.33
CA TRP A 452 22.19 -15.19 -0.58
C TRP A 452 22.72 -14.14 0.40
N TYR A 453 23.23 -13.02 -0.13
CA TYR A 453 23.93 -12.03 0.68
C TYR A 453 24.01 -10.67 0.01
N GLN A 454 24.49 -9.69 0.76
CA GLN A 454 24.98 -8.41 0.25
C GLN A 454 26.46 -8.33 0.63
N VAL A 455 27.34 -8.09 -0.35
CA VAL A 455 28.78 -7.97 -0.05
C VAL A 455 29.01 -6.75 0.83
N ASP A 456 29.69 -6.96 1.96
CA ASP A 456 29.96 -5.90 2.92
C ASP A 456 30.91 -4.84 2.33
N ASN A 457 30.56 -3.57 2.53
CA ASN A 457 31.37 -2.44 2.10
C ASN A 457 32.81 -2.43 2.66
N GLN A 458 33.11 -3.17 3.74
CA GLN A 458 34.47 -3.34 4.25
C GLN A 458 35.44 -3.90 3.20
N PHE A 459 34.98 -4.78 2.29
CA PHE A 459 35.83 -5.33 1.23
C PHE A 459 36.32 -4.25 0.25
N TYR A 460 35.52 -3.20 0.03
CA TYR A 460 35.78 -2.16 -0.96
C TYR A 460 36.50 -0.93 -0.39
N ARG A 461 36.53 -0.75 0.94
CA ARG A 461 37.18 0.40 1.59
C ARG A 461 38.71 0.28 1.50
N PRO A 462 39.44 1.28 0.97
CA PRO A 462 40.90 1.21 0.83
C PRO A 462 41.66 1.02 2.16
N ASN A 463 41.16 1.60 3.26
CA ASN A 463 41.79 1.59 4.59
C ASN A 463 40.91 0.92 5.66
N GLY A 464 40.14 -0.10 5.30
CA GLY A 464 39.32 -0.84 6.27
C GLY A 464 40.21 -1.61 7.25
N GLN A 465 40.02 -1.41 8.55
CA GLN A 465 40.78 -2.10 9.60
C GLN A 465 40.64 -3.63 9.51
N PHE A 466 39.48 -4.11 9.04
CA PHE A 466 39.15 -5.54 8.91
C PHE A 466 39.13 -6.00 7.45
N LYS A 467 39.70 -5.23 6.52
CA LYS A 467 39.74 -5.62 5.10
C LYS A 467 40.77 -6.75 4.91
N PRO A 468 40.37 -7.92 4.40
CA PRO A 468 41.31 -9.01 4.13
C PRO A 468 42.16 -8.72 2.89
N GLU A 469 43.31 -9.40 2.78
CA GLU A 469 44.15 -9.36 1.57
C GLU A 469 43.45 -10.11 0.42
N LEU A 470 42.82 -9.36 -0.49
CA LEU A 470 42.15 -9.89 -1.68
C LEU A 470 43.00 -9.68 -2.93
N ASN A 471 42.84 -10.55 -3.93
CA ASN A 471 43.50 -10.33 -5.23
C ASN A 471 42.83 -9.15 -5.95
N GLU A 472 43.62 -8.33 -6.64
CA GLU A 472 43.08 -7.20 -7.42
C GLU A 472 42.06 -7.67 -8.49
N ALA A 473 42.26 -8.86 -9.04
CA ALA A 473 41.32 -9.47 -9.98
C ALA A 473 39.95 -9.78 -9.36
N ASP A 474 39.87 -10.07 -8.05
CA ASP A 474 38.59 -10.34 -7.37
C ASP A 474 37.80 -9.03 -7.18
N LEU A 475 38.48 -7.91 -6.96
CA LEU A 475 37.87 -6.58 -6.85
C LEU A 475 37.39 -6.02 -8.20
N LYS A 476 37.91 -6.55 -9.32
CA LYS A 476 37.48 -6.20 -10.69
C LYS A 476 36.47 -7.18 -11.27
N ASN A 477 36.34 -8.37 -10.69
CA ASN A 477 35.39 -9.37 -11.16
C ASN A 477 33.94 -8.85 -11.05
N HIS A 478 33.17 -8.96 -12.14
CA HIS A 478 31.83 -8.38 -12.19
C HIS A 478 30.83 -9.04 -11.23
N TYR A 479 31.10 -10.27 -10.80
CA TYR A 479 30.26 -10.99 -9.83
C TYR A 479 30.56 -10.65 -8.36
N MET A 480 31.65 -9.92 -8.09
CA MET A 480 32.13 -9.64 -6.72
C MET A 480 32.49 -8.17 -6.46
N ARG A 481 32.61 -7.34 -7.50
CA ARG A 481 32.97 -5.92 -7.36
C ARG A 481 31.83 -5.08 -6.78
N ALA A 482 32.20 -3.91 -6.27
CA ALA A 482 31.24 -2.87 -5.92
C ALA A 482 30.56 -2.28 -7.17
N VAL A 483 29.27 -1.99 -7.05
CA VAL A 483 28.45 -1.34 -8.08
C VAL A 483 28.20 0.11 -7.64
N GLY A 484 28.57 1.06 -8.50
CA GLY A 484 28.31 2.48 -8.22
C GLY A 484 26.85 2.85 -8.54
N PRO A 485 26.22 3.81 -7.84
CA PRO A 485 24.83 4.19 -8.13
C PRO A 485 24.61 4.65 -9.58
N GLN A 486 25.59 5.31 -10.17
CA GLN A 486 25.53 5.81 -11.56
C GLN A 486 25.84 4.76 -12.63
N GLU A 487 26.17 3.53 -12.23
CA GLU A 487 26.34 2.43 -13.17
C GLU A 487 24.98 1.97 -13.72
N ILE A 488 24.01 1.79 -12.82
CA ILE A 488 22.63 1.43 -13.15
C ILE A 488 21.79 2.69 -13.38
N PHE A 489 22.07 3.79 -12.67
CA PHE A 489 21.27 5.03 -12.76
C PHE A 489 22.13 6.24 -13.18
N PRO A 490 22.50 6.38 -14.47
CA PRO A 490 23.47 7.40 -14.92
C PRO A 490 23.09 8.84 -14.60
N LYS A 491 21.79 9.14 -14.50
CA LYS A 491 21.26 10.49 -14.23
C LYS A 491 20.93 10.75 -12.75
N ARG A 492 21.16 9.76 -11.87
CA ARG A 492 20.95 9.89 -10.42
C ARG A 492 21.98 10.82 -9.81
N GLN A 493 21.50 11.78 -9.02
CA GLN A 493 22.37 12.71 -8.31
C GLN A 493 22.88 12.08 -7.01
N LEU A 494 24.20 12.07 -6.86
CA LEU A 494 24.87 11.49 -5.69
C LEU A 494 24.59 12.31 -4.43
N THR A 495 24.46 11.61 -3.30
CA THR A 495 24.38 12.24 -1.97
C THR A 495 25.78 12.66 -1.49
N GLN A 496 25.87 13.41 -0.38
CA GLN A 496 27.15 13.87 0.17
C GLN A 496 28.11 12.71 0.48
N ALA A 497 27.56 11.55 0.83
CA ALA A 497 28.30 10.30 0.96
C ALA A 497 27.93 9.37 -0.22
N ALA A 498 28.86 9.18 -1.16
CA ALA A 498 28.67 8.25 -2.26
C ALA A 498 28.77 6.81 -1.76
N PHE A 499 27.64 6.22 -1.38
CA PHE A 499 27.55 4.79 -1.08
C PHE A 499 27.44 3.98 -2.37
N PHE A 500 27.95 2.74 -2.33
CA PHE A 500 27.68 1.77 -3.39
C PHE A 500 26.20 1.37 -3.40
N GLU A 501 25.71 0.95 -4.56
CA GLU A 501 24.35 0.44 -4.69
C GLU A 501 24.24 -0.89 -3.92
N PRO A 502 23.21 -1.09 -3.08
CA PRO A 502 22.96 -2.38 -2.45
C PRO A 502 22.51 -3.39 -3.50
N ILE A 503 23.20 -4.53 -3.56
CA ILE A 503 22.94 -5.61 -4.51
C ILE A 503 22.66 -6.89 -3.75
N LEU A 504 21.47 -7.47 -3.93
CA LEU A 504 21.21 -8.82 -3.44
C LEU A 504 21.88 -9.81 -4.40
N ASP A 505 22.93 -10.46 -3.91
CA ASP A 505 23.67 -11.48 -4.63
C ASP A 505 23.11 -12.86 -4.26
N ILE A 506 22.66 -13.62 -5.25
CA ILE A 506 22.21 -15.01 -5.11
C ILE A 506 23.15 -15.91 -5.91
N ALA A 507 23.98 -16.66 -5.21
CA ALA A 507 24.93 -17.60 -5.81
C ALA A 507 24.43 -19.04 -5.69
N TYR A 508 24.37 -19.76 -6.80
CA TYR A 508 23.91 -21.14 -6.88
C TYR A 508 24.99 -22.05 -7.45
N TYR A 509 25.25 -23.17 -6.77
CA TYR A 509 26.29 -24.14 -7.09
C TYR A 509 25.64 -25.52 -7.32
N PRO A 510 25.25 -25.85 -8.57
CA PRO A 510 24.37 -27.00 -8.85
C PRO A 510 24.99 -28.37 -8.57
N TYR A 511 26.31 -28.46 -8.45
CA TYR A 511 27.05 -29.70 -8.20
C TYR A 511 27.43 -29.88 -6.72
N GLU A 512 27.32 -28.83 -5.89
CA GLU A 512 27.62 -28.92 -4.46
C GLU A 512 26.36 -29.28 -3.68
N ARG A 513 26.52 -30.09 -2.62
CA ARG A 513 25.44 -30.50 -1.72
C ARG A 513 24.94 -29.29 -0.92
N GLY A 514 23.61 -29.08 -0.89
CA GLY A 514 22.97 -28.06 -0.06
C GLY A 514 22.69 -28.55 1.37
N MET A 515 22.12 -27.66 2.19
CA MET A 515 21.72 -27.97 3.57
C MET A 515 20.66 -29.07 3.62
N TYR A 516 20.77 -29.98 4.58
CA TYR A 516 19.87 -31.11 4.82
C TYR A 516 19.66 -31.98 3.56
N ASN A 517 20.73 -32.21 2.79
CA ASN A 517 20.72 -33.16 1.68
C ASN A 517 21.54 -34.40 2.05
N TYR A 518 20.86 -35.52 2.31
CA TYR A 518 21.46 -36.80 2.70
C TYR A 518 21.52 -37.81 1.55
N THR A 519 21.64 -37.34 0.31
CA THR A 519 21.69 -38.23 -0.87
C THR A 519 22.88 -39.18 -0.82
N THR A 520 22.62 -40.46 -1.05
CA THR A 520 23.66 -41.49 -1.10
C THR A 520 24.35 -41.58 -2.47
N ASN A 521 23.88 -40.81 -3.45
CA ASN A 521 24.37 -40.82 -4.82
C ASN A 521 25.31 -39.63 -5.07
N LEU A 522 26.60 -39.81 -4.81
CA LEU A 522 27.65 -38.81 -5.03
C LEU A 522 28.71 -39.34 -6.00
N ASP A 523 29.34 -38.44 -6.75
CA ASP A 523 30.49 -38.78 -7.59
C ASP A 523 31.79 -38.96 -6.77
N GLY A 524 32.87 -39.37 -7.42
CA GLY A 524 34.16 -39.60 -6.75
C GLY A 524 34.80 -38.36 -6.10
N ASN A 525 34.29 -37.15 -6.36
CA ASN A 525 34.73 -35.91 -5.72
C ASN A 525 33.74 -35.42 -4.65
N GLY A 526 32.65 -36.15 -4.40
CA GLY A 526 31.60 -35.76 -3.47
C GLY A 526 30.56 -34.80 -4.05
N PHE A 527 30.47 -34.68 -5.38
CA PHE A 527 29.50 -33.80 -6.04
C PHE A 527 28.20 -34.52 -6.42
N LEU A 528 27.13 -33.74 -6.53
CA LEU A 528 25.82 -34.21 -6.95
C LEU A 528 25.83 -34.60 -8.44
N PRO A 529 25.43 -35.83 -8.81
CA PRO A 529 25.24 -36.23 -10.20
C PRO A 529 23.97 -35.57 -10.77
N ASN A 530 23.83 -35.54 -12.10
CA ASN A 530 22.67 -34.97 -12.81
C ASN A 530 22.36 -33.51 -12.41
N VAL A 531 23.38 -32.65 -12.49
CA VAL A 531 23.36 -31.24 -12.06
C VAL A 531 22.16 -30.41 -12.55
N GLU A 532 21.64 -30.67 -13.75
CA GLU A 532 20.46 -29.95 -14.29
C GLU A 532 19.18 -30.20 -13.49
N SER A 533 19.05 -31.37 -12.86
CA SER A 533 17.86 -31.73 -12.07
C SER A 533 17.92 -31.25 -10.63
N ASN A 534 19.08 -30.74 -10.20
CA ASN A 534 19.22 -30.18 -8.87
C ASN A 534 18.54 -28.82 -8.80
N TRP A 535 18.20 -28.42 -7.58
CA TRP A 535 17.57 -27.14 -7.32
C TRP A 535 18.02 -26.57 -5.98
N ALA A 536 17.82 -25.27 -5.79
CA ALA A 536 17.89 -24.66 -4.47
C ALA A 536 16.95 -23.47 -4.41
N GLY A 537 16.54 -23.08 -3.21
CA GLY A 537 15.60 -21.98 -3.05
C GLY A 537 15.72 -21.22 -1.75
N ILE A 538 15.16 -20.03 -1.78
CA ILE A 538 15.01 -19.12 -0.64
C ILE A 538 13.58 -18.60 -0.58
N THR A 539 13.08 -18.38 0.62
CA THR A 539 11.71 -17.89 0.85
C THR A 539 11.75 -16.64 1.72
N SER A 540 10.94 -15.65 1.38
CA SER A 540 10.75 -14.44 2.18
C SER A 540 9.28 -14.25 2.52
N ALA A 541 9.00 -13.95 3.79
CA ALA A 541 7.67 -13.58 4.24
C ALA A 541 7.37 -12.10 3.95
N ILE A 542 6.21 -11.83 3.35
CA ILE A 542 5.71 -10.48 3.08
C ILE A 542 5.06 -9.95 4.36
N ARG A 543 5.77 -9.06 5.05
CA ARG A 543 5.35 -8.49 6.35
C ARG A 543 4.62 -7.15 6.24
N THR A 544 4.63 -6.53 5.05
CA THR A 544 4.15 -5.16 4.84
C THR A 544 2.67 -5.13 4.46
N GLU A 545 2.33 -5.66 3.30
CA GLU A 545 0.95 -5.77 2.81
C GLU A 545 0.80 -7.06 2.00
N VAL A 546 0.01 -8.00 2.52
CA VAL A 546 -0.25 -9.31 1.89
C VAL A 546 -1.45 -9.27 0.94
N ASP A 547 -2.26 -8.20 1.00
CA ASP A 547 -3.39 -7.96 0.11
C ASP A 547 -2.92 -7.14 -1.10
N PHE A 548 -2.51 -7.85 -2.15
CA PHE A 548 -2.00 -7.23 -3.38
C PHE A 548 -3.10 -6.50 -4.15
N ASP A 549 -4.38 -6.83 -3.96
CA ASP A 549 -5.49 -6.10 -4.58
C ASP A 549 -5.70 -4.73 -3.92
N LYS A 550 -5.52 -4.66 -2.60
CA LYS A 550 -5.55 -3.41 -1.83
C LYS A 550 -4.33 -2.54 -2.13
N ALA A 551 -3.12 -3.09 -2.07
CA ALA A 551 -1.89 -2.36 -2.44
C ALA A 551 -1.76 -2.11 -3.95
N ASN A 552 -2.61 -2.75 -4.75
CA ASN A 552 -2.55 -2.75 -6.21
C ASN A 552 -1.14 -3.11 -6.72
N ILE A 553 -0.55 -4.17 -6.15
CA ILE A 553 0.73 -4.72 -6.62
C ILE A 553 0.50 -5.25 -8.04
N GLU A 554 1.22 -4.69 -9.01
CA GLU A 554 1.12 -5.11 -10.41
C GLU A 554 2.33 -5.96 -10.83
N TYR A 555 3.53 -5.66 -10.28
CA TYR A 555 4.75 -6.34 -10.70
C TYR A 555 5.69 -6.70 -9.55
N VAL A 556 6.48 -7.74 -9.78
CA VAL A 556 7.78 -7.96 -9.14
C VAL A 556 8.86 -7.46 -10.09
N GLU A 557 9.73 -6.56 -9.64
CA GLU A 557 10.71 -5.85 -10.47
C GLU A 557 12.11 -5.93 -9.87
N PHE A 558 13.13 -6.13 -10.72
CA PHE A 558 14.55 -6.06 -10.35
C PHE A 558 15.45 -5.80 -11.56
N TRP A 559 16.60 -5.17 -11.32
CA TRP A 559 17.68 -5.10 -12.30
C TRP A 559 18.64 -6.27 -12.09
N LEU A 560 18.82 -7.11 -13.10
CA LEU A 560 19.73 -8.25 -13.08
C LEU A 560 20.98 -7.94 -13.92
N LEU A 561 22.16 -8.03 -13.31
CA LEU A 561 23.43 -8.04 -14.07
C LEU A 561 23.48 -9.30 -14.94
N ASP A 562 23.97 -9.18 -16.17
CA ASP A 562 24.16 -10.33 -17.06
C ASP A 562 24.91 -11.49 -16.35
N PRO A 563 24.26 -12.66 -16.16
CA PRO A 563 24.87 -13.80 -15.51
C PRO A 563 25.83 -14.59 -16.41
N PHE A 564 26.01 -14.17 -17.68
CA PHE A 564 26.81 -14.85 -18.70
C PHE A 564 27.95 -13.97 -19.25
N ILE A 565 28.57 -13.14 -18.40
CA ILE A 565 29.66 -12.26 -18.82
C ILE A 565 30.89 -13.09 -19.20
N THR A 566 31.43 -12.84 -20.39
CA THR A 566 32.62 -13.53 -20.90
C THR A 566 33.91 -12.77 -20.56
N GLY A 567 35.04 -13.47 -20.53
CA GLY A 567 36.36 -12.89 -20.23
C GLY A 567 36.81 -13.07 -18.78
N THR A 568 38.00 -12.58 -18.45
CA THR A 568 38.66 -12.83 -17.16
C THR A 568 37.89 -12.26 -15.96
N ASN A 569 37.18 -11.15 -16.14
CA ASN A 569 36.37 -10.53 -15.08
C ASN A 569 34.96 -11.15 -14.96
N GLY A 570 34.59 -12.08 -15.84
CA GLY A 570 33.32 -12.83 -15.83
C GLY A 570 33.46 -14.28 -15.35
N GLU A 571 34.61 -14.67 -14.79
CA GLU A 571 34.78 -16.00 -14.20
C GLU A 571 34.05 -16.09 -12.85
N ILE A 572 33.29 -17.16 -12.62
CA ILE A 572 32.69 -17.41 -11.30
C ILE A 572 33.74 -18.09 -10.43
N ARG A 573 34.42 -17.29 -9.60
CA ARG A 573 35.54 -17.76 -8.75
C ARG A 573 35.05 -18.40 -7.45
N ASP A 574 34.46 -19.57 -7.59
CA ASP A 574 33.85 -20.38 -6.53
C ASP A 574 34.84 -21.19 -5.67
N GLY A 575 36.13 -21.16 -6.02
CA GLY A 575 37.19 -21.93 -5.34
C GLY A 575 37.34 -23.37 -5.82
N ILE A 576 36.51 -23.82 -6.77
CA ILE A 576 36.50 -25.20 -7.28
C ILE A 576 36.80 -25.22 -8.78
N PHE A 577 35.88 -24.74 -9.61
CA PHE A 577 36.03 -24.77 -11.07
C PHE A 577 36.50 -23.44 -11.65
N ASN A 578 36.19 -22.31 -11.02
CA ASN A 578 36.64 -20.98 -11.42
C ASN A 578 36.46 -20.67 -12.92
N LYS A 579 35.26 -20.93 -13.46
CA LYS A 579 34.95 -20.81 -14.89
C LYS A 579 33.72 -19.92 -15.13
N PRO A 580 33.58 -19.29 -16.31
CA PRO A 580 32.37 -18.56 -16.67
C PRO A 580 31.20 -19.54 -16.84
N ASN A 581 29.97 -19.07 -16.60
CA ASN A 581 28.76 -19.83 -16.87
C ASN A 581 28.44 -19.81 -18.37
N THR A 582 28.25 -20.99 -18.96
CA THR A 582 27.92 -21.14 -20.39
C THR A 582 26.68 -21.98 -20.66
N SER A 583 26.05 -22.56 -19.63
CA SER A 583 25.00 -23.57 -19.80
C SER A 583 23.57 -23.06 -19.66
N GLY A 584 23.38 -21.87 -19.06
CA GLY A 584 22.05 -21.37 -18.71
C GLY A 584 21.32 -22.24 -17.67
N GLY A 585 20.10 -21.83 -17.31
CA GLY A 585 19.22 -22.50 -16.34
C GLY A 585 17.88 -21.76 -16.21
N ARG A 586 17.18 -21.98 -15.09
CA ARG A 586 15.86 -21.40 -14.80
C ARG A 586 15.84 -20.69 -13.44
N LEU A 587 15.17 -19.55 -13.40
CA LEU A 587 14.85 -18.78 -12.20
C LEU A 587 13.33 -18.77 -12.05
N ILE A 588 12.81 -19.38 -10.98
CA ILE A 588 11.38 -19.53 -10.76
C ILE A 588 10.97 -18.70 -9.56
N PHE A 589 9.91 -17.91 -9.71
CA PHE A 589 9.25 -17.23 -8.61
C PHE A 589 7.93 -17.91 -8.27
N GLN A 590 7.64 -18.01 -6.98
CA GLN A 590 6.37 -18.51 -6.47
C GLN A 590 5.81 -17.53 -5.46
N LEU A 591 4.58 -17.06 -5.71
CA LEU A 591 3.88 -16.05 -4.91
C LEU A 591 2.60 -16.65 -4.33
N GLY A 592 2.48 -16.73 -3.01
CA GLY A 592 1.28 -17.26 -2.37
C GLY A 592 1.46 -17.62 -0.90
N SER A 593 0.83 -18.72 -0.49
CA SER A 593 1.12 -19.42 0.76
C SER A 593 2.13 -20.53 0.46
N ILE A 594 3.28 -20.48 1.10
CA ILE A 594 4.37 -21.44 0.92
C ILE A 594 4.60 -22.10 2.28
N SER A 595 4.95 -23.40 2.26
CA SER A 595 5.23 -24.14 3.47
C SER A 595 6.43 -23.52 4.18
N GLU A 596 6.26 -23.32 5.47
CA GLU A 596 7.29 -22.91 6.43
C GLU A 596 8.08 -24.10 6.96
N ASP A 597 7.50 -25.31 6.87
CA ASP A 597 8.11 -26.57 7.24
C ASP A 597 9.26 -26.91 6.26
N VAL A 598 10.49 -26.64 6.69
CA VAL A 598 11.71 -26.86 5.90
C VAL A 598 12.10 -28.33 5.93
N MET A 599 11.92 -28.94 7.10
CA MET A 599 12.25 -30.33 7.42
C MET A 599 10.97 -31.13 7.54
N ARG A 600 10.36 -31.44 6.39
CA ARG A 600 8.95 -31.86 6.29
C ARG A 600 8.53 -32.98 7.25
N ASP A 601 8.10 -32.59 8.45
CA ASP A 601 7.76 -33.46 9.59
C ASP A 601 6.49 -33.00 10.34
N GLY A 602 5.92 -31.86 9.94
CA GLY A 602 4.73 -31.26 10.56
C GLY A 602 4.92 -30.74 11.99
N LYS A 603 6.16 -30.58 12.45
CA LYS A 603 6.51 -30.08 13.78
C LYS A 603 7.22 -28.73 13.65
N HIS A 604 6.97 -27.85 14.61
CA HIS A 604 7.55 -26.51 14.60
C HIS A 604 8.98 -26.56 15.13
N ALA A 605 9.99 -26.54 14.25
CA ALA A 605 11.38 -26.49 14.65
C ALA A 605 11.83 -25.07 14.99
N PHE A 606 12.44 -24.92 16.18
CA PHE A 606 13.08 -23.69 16.62
C PHE A 606 14.17 -23.98 17.67
N GLU A 607 15.33 -23.38 17.46
CA GLU A 607 16.56 -23.68 18.21
C GLU A 607 16.47 -23.37 19.71
N ASN A 608 15.83 -22.25 20.08
CA ASN A 608 15.77 -21.83 21.48
C ASN A 608 14.84 -22.69 22.36
N GLY A 609 14.10 -23.62 21.76
CA GLY A 609 13.34 -24.64 22.48
C GLY A 609 14.14 -25.89 22.79
N LEU A 610 15.33 -26.07 22.20
CA LEU A 610 16.17 -27.23 22.46
C LEU A 610 16.69 -27.21 23.92
N PRO A 611 16.85 -28.38 24.57
CA PRO A 611 17.34 -28.47 25.94
C PRO A 611 18.70 -27.79 26.13
N PRO A 612 18.81 -26.80 27.04
CA PRO A 612 20.05 -26.03 27.24
C PRO A 612 21.22 -26.87 27.75
N ASP A 613 20.96 -28.03 28.36
CA ASP A 613 21.97 -28.98 28.82
C ASP A 613 22.34 -30.03 27.77
N GLY A 614 21.73 -29.99 26.57
CA GLY A 614 21.96 -30.95 25.49
C GLY A 614 21.36 -32.33 25.74
N ASN A 615 20.51 -32.48 26.75
CA ASN A 615 19.87 -33.74 27.12
C ASN A 615 18.47 -33.86 26.52
N TYR A 616 18.34 -34.63 25.44
CA TYR A 616 17.06 -34.89 24.77
C TYR A 616 16.15 -35.89 25.52
N GLY A 617 16.63 -36.50 26.61
CA GLY A 617 15.83 -37.40 27.45
C GLY A 617 14.69 -36.68 28.20
N ALA A 618 13.71 -37.46 28.68
CA ALA A 618 12.54 -36.98 29.43
C ALA A 618 11.60 -36.01 28.66
N GLY A 619 11.58 -36.11 27.34
CA GLY A 619 10.68 -35.32 26.49
C GLY A 619 11.18 -33.91 26.24
N GLY A 620 12.49 -33.66 26.24
CA GLY A 620 13.09 -32.37 25.87
C GLY A 620 13.17 -32.11 24.36
N ALA A 621 13.28 -33.17 23.55
CA ALA A 621 13.15 -33.16 22.10
C ALA A 621 12.59 -34.50 21.61
N THR A 622 11.98 -34.53 20.43
CA THR A 622 11.45 -35.72 19.76
C THR A 622 12.30 -36.02 18.54
N GLU A 623 12.83 -37.23 18.45
CA GLU A 623 13.56 -37.72 17.28
C GLU A 623 12.59 -38.05 16.13
N ASN A 624 12.99 -37.71 14.91
CA ASN A 624 12.37 -38.13 13.66
C ASN A 624 13.43 -38.30 12.58
N GLU A 625 13.01 -38.54 11.35
CA GLU A 625 13.84 -38.86 10.20
C GLU A 625 14.76 -37.70 9.78
N TRP A 626 14.43 -36.47 10.19
CA TRP A 626 15.18 -35.25 9.90
C TRP A 626 16.12 -34.82 11.03
N GLY A 627 16.02 -35.42 12.23
CA GLY A 627 16.82 -35.10 13.39
C GLY A 627 16.01 -35.05 14.69
N PHE A 628 16.09 -33.94 15.43
CA PHE A 628 15.50 -33.75 16.76
C PHE A 628 14.75 -32.41 16.87
N VAL A 629 13.44 -32.47 17.06
CA VAL A 629 12.60 -31.26 17.20
C VAL A 629 12.15 -31.05 18.64
N THR A 630 12.18 -29.82 19.12
CA THR A 630 11.72 -29.48 20.48
C THR A 630 10.25 -29.84 20.72
N THR A 631 9.94 -30.26 21.94
CA THR A 631 8.56 -30.49 22.41
C THR A 631 7.96 -29.27 23.11
N GLN A 632 8.77 -28.22 23.31
CA GLN A 632 8.33 -27.01 23.99
C GLN A 632 7.42 -26.19 23.08
N GLN A 633 6.46 -25.49 23.68
CA GLN A 633 5.71 -24.48 22.95
C GLN A 633 6.59 -23.24 22.73
N TYR A 634 6.59 -22.73 21.51
CA TYR A 634 7.28 -21.47 21.20
C TYR A 634 6.64 -20.29 21.95
N LEU A 635 7.46 -19.54 22.69
CA LEU A 635 7.02 -18.38 23.49
C LEU A 635 7.69 -17.08 23.07
N THR A 636 9.01 -17.11 22.86
CA THR A 636 9.81 -15.92 22.54
C THR A 636 10.94 -16.27 21.59
N ASN A 637 11.26 -15.36 20.66
CA ASN A 637 12.37 -15.54 19.72
C ASN A 637 13.72 -15.11 20.30
N ALA A 638 14.16 -15.76 21.39
CA ALA A 638 15.42 -15.40 22.03
C ALA A 638 16.05 -16.61 22.70
N PHE A 639 17.35 -16.73 22.52
CA PHE A 639 18.18 -17.70 23.21
C PHE A 639 18.47 -17.31 24.66
N ASP A 640 18.89 -18.29 25.47
CA ASP A 640 19.53 -18.05 26.76
C ASP A 640 20.89 -17.32 26.57
N ASN A 641 21.28 -16.52 27.56
CA ASN A 641 22.55 -15.79 27.60
C ASN A 641 23.72 -16.64 28.12
N GLN A 642 23.49 -17.90 28.52
CA GLN A 642 24.53 -18.82 28.95
C GLN A 642 25.29 -19.43 27.74
N PRO A 643 26.65 -19.33 27.70
CA PRO A 643 27.44 -19.88 26.60
C PRO A 643 27.30 -21.39 26.41
N SER A 644 27.17 -22.15 27.51
CA SER A 644 26.97 -23.60 27.45
C SER A 644 25.62 -23.98 26.86
N SER A 645 24.59 -23.17 27.10
CA SER A 645 23.26 -23.39 26.51
C SER A 645 23.27 -23.09 25.02
N ARG A 646 23.93 -22.00 24.62
CA ARG A 646 23.98 -21.59 23.20
C ARG A 646 24.56 -22.68 22.31
N ALA A 647 25.68 -23.29 22.71
CA ALA A 647 26.33 -24.33 21.92
C ALA A 647 25.48 -25.60 21.74
N ASN A 648 24.45 -25.82 22.58
CA ASN A 648 23.52 -26.94 22.47
C ASN A 648 22.22 -26.56 21.74
N GLN A 649 21.98 -25.27 21.49
CA GLN A 649 20.75 -24.73 20.90
C GLN A 649 20.99 -24.21 19.47
N ASP A 650 22.13 -23.56 19.22
CA ASP A 650 22.58 -22.99 17.93
C ASP A 650 23.18 -24.10 17.05
N VAL A 651 22.33 -25.07 16.67
CA VAL A 651 22.69 -26.35 16.03
C VAL A 651 21.82 -26.65 14.80
N GLY A 652 21.19 -25.64 14.20
CA GLY A 652 20.40 -25.84 12.99
C GLY A 652 18.96 -26.31 13.22
N MET A 653 18.25 -26.55 12.10
CA MET A 653 16.84 -26.95 12.10
C MET A 653 16.65 -28.46 12.31
N ASP A 654 17.67 -29.25 12.03
CA ASP A 654 17.74 -30.66 12.41
C ASP A 654 17.94 -30.85 13.93
N GLY A 655 18.32 -29.79 14.65
CA GLY A 655 18.36 -29.78 16.10
C GLY A 655 19.46 -30.67 16.68
N ALA A 656 20.51 -30.95 15.92
CA ALA A 656 21.65 -31.75 16.33
C ALA A 656 22.93 -31.17 15.75
N GLY A 657 23.97 -30.97 16.56
CA GLY A 657 25.27 -30.57 15.99
C GLY A 657 26.01 -31.74 15.35
N ASP A 658 27.00 -31.44 14.50
CA ASP A 658 27.84 -32.35 13.69
C ASP A 658 28.04 -33.78 14.25
N ALA A 659 28.46 -33.89 15.52
CA ALA A 659 28.80 -35.18 16.13
C ALA A 659 27.59 -36.11 16.28
N ARG A 660 26.41 -35.54 16.56
CA ARG A 660 25.16 -36.29 16.71
C ARG A 660 24.51 -36.53 15.35
N GLU A 661 24.66 -35.62 14.40
CA GLU A 661 24.23 -35.86 13.02
C GLU A 661 24.92 -37.10 12.43
N ALA A 662 26.23 -37.24 12.65
CA ALA A 662 26.98 -38.40 12.18
C ALA A 662 26.48 -39.73 12.79
N GLU A 663 25.95 -39.70 14.02
CA GLU A 663 25.32 -40.86 14.67
C GLU A 663 23.90 -41.13 14.15
N HIS A 664 23.10 -40.08 13.94
CA HIS A 664 21.71 -40.20 13.51
C HIS A 664 21.61 -40.59 12.02
N PHE A 665 22.43 -40.00 11.16
CA PHE A 665 22.50 -40.28 9.73
C PHE A 665 23.54 -41.38 9.38
N ASP A 666 23.70 -42.40 10.24
CA ASP A 666 24.68 -43.49 10.06
C ASP A 666 24.53 -44.22 8.71
N ASP A 667 23.30 -44.37 8.21
CA ASP A 667 23.03 -44.96 6.89
C ASP A 667 23.64 -44.13 5.75
N PHE A 668 23.53 -42.80 5.82
CA PHE A 668 24.15 -41.87 4.87
C PHE A 668 25.68 -41.90 5.01
N ILE A 669 26.21 -41.86 6.23
CA ILE A 669 27.66 -41.93 6.50
C ILE A 669 28.26 -43.26 6.02
N THR A 670 27.55 -44.37 6.20
CA THR A 670 27.97 -45.68 5.71
C THR A 670 27.99 -45.73 4.18
N SER A 671 27.04 -45.06 3.52
CA SER A 671 26.96 -45.01 2.05
C SER A 671 28.17 -44.33 1.39
N ILE A 672 28.76 -43.32 2.04
CA ILE A 672 29.90 -42.56 1.52
C ILE A 672 31.26 -43.23 1.77
N SER A 673 31.30 -44.37 2.48
CA SER A 673 32.54 -45.12 2.78
C SER A 673 33.30 -45.58 1.54
N SER A 674 32.66 -45.56 0.36
CA SER A 674 33.26 -45.87 -0.94
C SER A 674 33.99 -44.69 -1.61
N LEU A 675 33.81 -43.46 -1.11
CA LEU A 675 34.44 -42.25 -1.63
C LEU A 675 35.92 -42.12 -1.20
N PRO A 676 36.73 -41.23 -1.82
CA PRO A 676 38.08 -40.93 -1.32
C PRO A 676 38.09 -40.40 0.12
N ALA A 677 39.14 -40.73 0.87
CA ALA A 677 39.22 -40.43 2.32
C ALA A 677 39.14 -38.93 2.64
N ASP A 678 39.67 -38.06 1.78
CA ASP A 678 39.59 -36.61 1.92
C ASP A 678 38.19 -36.05 1.68
N VAL A 679 37.39 -36.70 0.82
CA VAL A 679 35.98 -36.37 0.60
C VAL A 679 35.14 -36.84 1.78
N GLN A 680 35.39 -38.05 2.28
CA GLN A 680 34.73 -38.58 3.47
C GLN A 680 34.95 -37.66 4.68
N GLU A 681 36.19 -37.24 4.93
CA GLU A 681 36.52 -36.36 6.05
C GLU A 681 35.79 -35.02 5.97
N LYS A 682 35.62 -34.46 4.75
CA LYS A 682 34.83 -33.23 4.56
C LYS A 682 33.35 -33.40 4.85
N ILE A 683 32.74 -34.52 4.44
CA ILE A 683 31.32 -34.77 4.69
C ILE A 683 31.09 -35.09 6.19
N LEU A 684 32.02 -35.79 6.83
CA LEU A 684 31.97 -36.09 8.28
C LEU A 684 32.14 -34.85 9.18
N GLN A 685 32.68 -33.76 8.64
CA GLN A 685 32.82 -32.48 9.35
C GLN A 685 31.57 -31.60 9.29
N ASP A 686 30.60 -31.95 8.45
CA ASP A 686 29.35 -31.20 8.24
C ASP A 686 28.30 -32.12 7.59
N PRO A 687 27.82 -33.20 8.28
CA PRO A 687 26.88 -34.14 7.70
C PRO A 687 25.59 -33.49 7.19
N SER A 688 25.01 -32.55 7.92
CA SER A 688 23.80 -31.79 7.53
C SER A 688 24.09 -30.67 6.54
N GLY A 689 25.32 -30.19 6.41
CA GLY A 689 25.70 -29.21 5.38
C GLY A 689 25.30 -27.76 5.71
N ASP A 690 24.95 -27.50 6.96
CA ASP A 690 24.36 -26.27 7.50
C ASP A 690 25.30 -25.50 8.43
N ASN A 691 26.55 -25.92 8.59
CA ASN A 691 27.56 -25.18 9.32
C ASN A 691 27.77 -23.72 8.82
N TYR A 692 27.69 -22.76 9.74
CA TYR A 692 27.97 -21.35 9.46
C TYR A 692 29.47 -21.03 9.42
N ARG A 693 29.87 -20.20 8.45
CA ARG A 693 31.22 -19.61 8.40
C ARG A 693 31.16 -18.11 8.22
N TYR A 694 31.83 -17.38 9.11
CA TYR A 694 31.93 -15.93 9.03
C TYR A 694 32.83 -15.50 7.86
N PHE A 695 32.32 -14.62 6.99
CA PHE A 695 32.99 -14.20 5.76
C PHE A 695 34.32 -13.43 5.95
N LEU A 696 34.56 -12.85 7.13
CA LEU A 696 35.86 -12.27 7.53
C LEU A 696 36.68 -13.22 8.44
N GLY A 697 36.41 -14.52 8.38
CA GLY A 697 37.15 -15.55 9.09
C GLY A 697 38.63 -15.62 8.68
N SER A 698 39.50 -15.89 9.66
CA SER A 698 40.96 -15.95 9.44
C SER A 698 41.40 -17.16 8.59
N ASP A 699 40.57 -18.18 8.48
CA ASP A 699 40.79 -19.36 7.64
C ASP A 699 40.70 -19.02 6.15
N PHE A 700 39.75 -18.16 5.77
CA PHE A 700 39.64 -17.61 4.42
C PHE A 700 40.82 -16.69 4.09
N ASP A 701 41.34 -15.94 5.08
CA ASP A 701 42.51 -15.08 4.91
C ASP A 701 43.78 -15.90 4.64
N GLN A 702 43.99 -16.99 5.38
CA GLN A 702 45.14 -17.87 5.21
C GLN A 702 45.20 -18.50 3.81
N ARG A 703 44.04 -18.81 3.22
CA ARG A 703 43.94 -19.39 1.87
C ARG A 703 43.77 -18.36 0.76
N LYS A 704 43.70 -17.05 1.09
CA LYS A 704 43.43 -15.95 0.14
C LYS A 704 42.17 -16.19 -0.69
N ALA A 705 41.10 -16.62 0.00
CA ALA A 705 39.81 -16.92 -0.60
C ALA A 705 39.19 -15.67 -1.26
N SER A 706 38.52 -15.89 -2.39
CA SER A 706 37.76 -14.86 -3.11
C SER A 706 36.57 -14.37 -2.27
N ILE A 707 35.96 -13.24 -2.66
CA ILE A 707 34.74 -12.75 -1.99
C ILE A 707 33.62 -13.79 -2.10
N LEU A 708 33.46 -14.41 -3.27
CA LEU A 708 32.42 -15.41 -3.51
C LEU A 708 32.59 -16.66 -2.63
N GLU A 709 33.83 -17.16 -2.45
CA GLU A 709 34.12 -18.30 -1.58
C GLU A 709 33.76 -17.99 -0.11
N ARG A 710 34.06 -16.78 0.36
CA ARG A 710 33.81 -16.34 1.74
C ARG A 710 32.32 -16.32 2.11
N TYR A 711 31.45 -16.02 1.14
CA TYR A 711 30.01 -15.96 1.36
C TYR A 711 29.29 -17.30 1.17
N LYS A 712 29.98 -18.35 0.70
CA LYS A 712 29.35 -19.64 0.36
C LYS A 712 28.60 -20.31 1.53
N ASN A 713 29.09 -20.13 2.77
CA ASN A 713 28.53 -20.72 4.00
C ASN A 713 28.04 -19.65 4.99
N VAL A 714 27.73 -18.44 4.53
CA VAL A 714 27.24 -17.36 5.41
C VAL A 714 25.79 -17.60 5.89
N ASN A 715 25.05 -18.44 5.18
CA ASN A 715 23.64 -18.74 5.45
C ASN A 715 23.44 -20.04 6.24
N GLY A 716 24.53 -20.65 6.73
CA GLY A 716 24.46 -21.80 7.64
C GLY A 716 23.74 -21.45 8.94
N MET A 717 23.14 -22.47 9.54
CA MET A 717 22.32 -22.36 10.75
C MET A 717 23.13 -22.77 11.99
N GLU A 718 23.82 -23.93 11.98
CA GLU A 718 24.70 -24.30 13.09
C GLU A 718 25.83 -23.27 13.32
N GLY A 719 25.90 -22.74 14.54
CA GLY A 719 26.96 -21.83 14.98
C GLY A 719 26.89 -20.41 14.42
N ASN A 720 25.74 -19.98 13.91
CA ASN A 720 25.56 -18.64 13.36
C ASN A 720 25.31 -17.56 14.44
N SER A 721 25.01 -17.99 15.67
CA SER A 721 24.62 -17.17 16.81
C SER A 721 25.54 -17.28 18.05
N PRO A 722 26.89 -17.27 17.91
CA PRO A 722 27.80 -17.49 19.03
C PRO A 722 27.73 -16.35 20.06
N VAL A 723 27.93 -16.67 21.34
CA VAL A 723 28.00 -15.66 22.41
C VAL A 723 29.21 -14.75 22.21
N ALA A 724 28.97 -13.44 22.19
CA ALA A 724 29.97 -12.43 21.84
C ALA A 724 31.19 -12.42 22.79
N ASN A 725 32.29 -13.04 22.37
CA ASN A 725 33.60 -12.97 23.02
C ASN A 725 34.56 -12.14 22.15
N SER A 726 34.53 -10.81 22.30
CA SER A 726 35.51 -9.83 21.80
C SER A 726 35.75 -9.69 20.28
N THR A 727 35.30 -10.62 19.44
CA THR A 727 35.27 -10.50 17.96
C THR A 727 33.87 -10.80 17.45
N VAL A 728 33.28 -9.88 16.69
CA VAL A 728 31.92 -10.02 16.14
C VAL A 728 31.98 -10.95 14.92
N SER A 729 32.02 -12.26 15.15
CA SER A 729 31.90 -13.29 14.10
C SER A 729 30.47 -13.81 13.94
N GLN A 730 29.52 -13.21 14.67
CA GLN A 730 28.11 -13.60 14.70
C GLN A 730 27.38 -13.20 13.41
N GLY A 731 26.60 -14.12 12.84
CA GLY A 731 25.73 -13.88 11.69
C GLY A 731 24.38 -13.30 12.11
N THR A 732 23.78 -13.84 13.18
CA THR A 732 22.52 -13.39 13.78
C THR A 732 22.54 -13.57 15.29
N ASN A 733 21.69 -12.84 16.03
CA ASN A 733 21.46 -13.06 17.46
C ASN A 733 20.08 -13.68 17.76
N VAL A 734 19.30 -13.90 16.72
CA VAL A 734 17.96 -14.47 16.74
C VAL A 734 18.09 -15.97 16.44
N PRO A 735 17.45 -16.85 17.23
CA PRO A 735 17.37 -18.28 16.94
C PRO A 735 16.81 -18.56 15.56
N ASP A 736 17.31 -19.60 14.92
CA ASP A 736 16.67 -20.13 13.73
C ASP A 736 15.34 -20.82 14.11
N ASN A 737 14.33 -20.51 13.30
CA ASN A 737 12.94 -20.84 13.53
C ASN A 737 12.23 -20.98 12.18
N GLU A 738 11.42 -22.04 12.02
CA GLU A 738 10.60 -22.27 10.83
C GLU A 738 9.44 -21.28 10.68
N ASP A 739 9.05 -20.57 11.76
CA ASP A 739 8.07 -19.49 11.71
C ASP A 739 8.64 -18.25 11.00
N LEU A 740 8.52 -18.25 9.67
CA LEU A 740 9.05 -17.22 8.79
C LEU A 740 8.28 -15.91 8.88
N ASN A 741 7.01 -15.92 9.28
CA ASN A 741 6.15 -14.74 9.32
C ASN A 741 5.96 -14.17 10.76
N GLN A 742 6.45 -14.86 11.79
CA GLN A 742 6.34 -14.52 13.23
C GLN A 742 4.91 -14.55 13.79
N ASP A 743 4.04 -15.43 13.28
CA ASP A 743 2.68 -15.61 13.80
C ASP A 743 2.58 -16.68 14.92
N ASN A 744 3.72 -17.26 15.29
CA ASN A 744 3.90 -18.32 16.30
C ASN A 744 3.26 -19.66 15.93
N THR A 745 2.98 -19.88 14.65
CA THR A 745 2.47 -21.16 14.15
C THR A 745 3.26 -21.61 12.93
N LEU A 746 3.33 -22.93 12.74
CA LEU A 746 3.86 -23.50 11.51
C LEU A 746 2.75 -23.58 10.46
N SER A 747 3.03 -23.11 9.25
CA SER A 747 2.16 -23.30 8.09
C SER A 747 2.74 -24.33 7.12
N GLU A 748 2.07 -25.46 6.95
CA GLU A 748 2.42 -26.49 5.93
C GLU A 748 1.73 -26.26 4.57
N LEU A 749 1.00 -25.14 4.43
CA LEU A 749 0.17 -24.87 3.27
C LEU A 749 1.01 -24.49 2.04
N GLU A 750 0.80 -25.23 0.94
CA GLU A 750 1.41 -24.97 -0.37
C GLU A 750 0.32 -24.62 -1.40
N GLU A 751 0.08 -23.32 -1.59
CA GLU A 751 -0.82 -22.80 -2.62
C GLU A 751 -0.24 -21.48 -3.18
N TYR A 752 0.10 -21.44 -4.46
CA TYR A 752 0.83 -20.30 -5.04
C TYR A 752 0.67 -20.22 -6.55
N TYR A 753 1.02 -19.04 -7.07
CA TYR A 753 1.21 -18.76 -8.48
C TYR A 753 2.69 -18.84 -8.83
N GLU A 754 3.02 -19.51 -9.94
CA GLU A 754 4.38 -19.78 -10.40
C GLU A 754 4.69 -18.99 -11.69
N TYR A 755 5.91 -18.44 -11.76
CA TYR A 755 6.46 -17.69 -12.89
C TYR A 755 7.85 -18.27 -13.20
N ASP A 756 8.06 -18.84 -14.39
CA ASP A 756 9.30 -19.52 -14.78
C ASP A 756 10.08 -18.64 -15.76
N ILE A 757 11.31 -18.28 -15.40
CA ILE A 757 12.17 -17.40 -16.20
C ILE A 757 13.33 -18.21 -16.75
N ASN A 758 13.44 -18.28 -18.08
CA ASN A 758 14.52 -19.00 -18.72
C ASN A 758 15.75 -18.09 -18.85
N LEU A 759 16.79 -18.40 -18.09
CA LEU A 759 18.07 -17.69 -18.15
C LEU A 759 19.02 -18.47 -19.06
N GLN A 760 19.10 -18.07 -20.33
CA GLN A 760 19.97 -18.71 -21.32
C GLN A 760 20.98 -17.72 -21.92
N PRO A 761 22.24 -18.12 -22.16
CA PRO A 761 23.22 -17.28 -22.83
C PRO A 761 22.71 -16.83 -24.21
N GLY A 762 22.68 -15.52 -24.46
CA GLY A 762 22.16 -14.94 -25.70
C GLY A 762 20.63 -14.89 -25.83
N GLY A 763 19.87 -15.40 -24.84
CA GLY A 763 18.42 -15.28 -24.79
C GLY A 763 17.91 -13.98 -24.15
N LEU A 764 18.78 -13.24 -23.47
CA LEU A 764 18.43 -12.01 -22.75
C LEU A 764 18.34 -10.82 -23.72
N THR A 765 17.13 -10.50 -24.17
CA THR A 765 16.85 -9.35 -25.05
C THR A 765 15.57 -8.63 -24.63
N ILE A 766 15.45 -7.34 -24.95
CA ILE A 766 14.26 -6.55 -24.62
C ILE A 766 13.02 -7.12 -25.33
N GLY A 767 11.95 -7.32 -24.56
CA GLY A 767 10.69 -7.93 -25.03
C GLY A 767 10.69 -9.46 -25.07
N SER A 768 11.76 -10.10 -24.58
CA SER A 768 11.76 -11.54 -24.32
C SER A 768 11.34 -11.81 -22.88
N GLU A 769 10.36 -12.69 -22.69
CA GLU A 769 9.77 -13.03 -21.38
C GLU A 769 9.37 -11.77 -20.59
N TYR A 770 10.06 -11.49 -19.47
CA TYR A 770 9.75 -10.39 -18.56
C TYR A 770 10.76 -9.23 -18.65
N ILE A 771 11.62 -9.17 -19.68
CA ILE A 771 12.64 -8.12 -19.82
C ILE A 771 12.07 -6.90 -20.55
N VAL A 772 11.97 -5.77 -19.84
CA VAL A 772 11.36 -4.53 -20.36
C VAL A 772 12.36 -3.44 -20.73
N ASP A 773 13.59 -3.51 -20.22
CA ASP A 773 14.63 -2.52 -20.47
C ASP A 773 16.03 -3.12 -20.29
N LYS A 774 17.06 -2.47 -20.83
CA LYS A 774 18.46 -2.80 -20.56
C LYS A 774 19.35 -1.55 -20.50
N ILE A 775 20.34 -1.57 -19.62
CA ILE A 775 21.35 -0.52 -19.51
C ILE A 775 22.72 -1.12 -19.80
N GLN A 776 23.40 -0.57 -20.81
CA GLN A 776 24.79 -0.90 -21.11
C GLN A 776 25.71 -0.02 -20.27
N ALA A 777 26.20 -0.57 -19.17
CA ALA A 777 27.02 0.15 -18.22
C ALA A 777 28.51 -0.02 -18.50
N ARG A 778 29.29 1.04 -18.20
CA ARG A 778 30.75 1.04 -18.24
C ARG A 778 31.28 1.19 -16.81
N PRO A 779 31.61 0.09 -16.11
CA PRO A 779 32.01 0.13 -14.71
C PRO A 779 33.26 1.01 -14.51
N GLN A 780 33.19 1.97 -13.59
CA GLN A 780 34.32 2.88 -13.32
C GLN A 780 35.55 2.13 -12.76
N ASN A 781 35.31 1.00 -12.08
CA ASN A 781 36.34 0.20 -11.42
C ASN A 781 37.06 -0.78 -12.37
N VAL A 782 36.54 -0.95 -13.60
CA VAL A 782 37.05 -1.92 -14.58
C VAL A 782 37.12 -1.24 -15.95
N GLU A 783 38.30 -0.71 -16.27
CA GLU A 783 38.50 0.09 -17.47
C GLU A 783 38.37 -0.75 -18.75
N GLY A 784 37.49 -0.33 -19.66
CA GLY A 784 37.31 -0.94 -20.99
C GLY A 784 36.16 -1.95 -21.10
N ASP A 785 35.70 -2.50 -19.97
CA ASP A 785 34.62 -3.50 -19.96
C ASP A 785 33.25 -2.83 -20.10
N VAL A 786 32.32 -3.54 -20.76
CA VAL A 786 30.91 -3.16 -20.90
C VAL A 786 30.09 -4.31 -20.35
N VAL A 787 29.17 -4.00 -19.45
CA VAL A 787 28.25 -4.98 -18.86
C VAL A 787 26.82 -4.53 -19.04
N ASP A 788 25.93 -5.49 -19.26
CA ASP A 788 24.50 -5.22 -19.42
C ASP A 788 23.77 -5.50 -18.10
N TRP A 789 22.90 -4.56 -17.72
CA TRP A 789 21.90 -4.73 -16.66
C TRP A 789 20.52 -4.80 -17.29
N TYR A 790 19.76 -5.87 -17.02
CA TYR A 790 18.43 -6.09 -17.57
C TYR A 790 17.37 -5.78 -16.53
N LEU A 791 16.35 -5.00 -16.89
CA LEU A 791 15.19 -4.75 -16.03
C LEU A 791 14.14 -5.84 -16.26
N PHE A 792 13.99 -6.71 -15.26
CA PHE A 792 12.91 -7.69 -15.21
C PHE A 792 11.69 -7.07 -14.54
N ARG A 793 10.53 -7.27 -15.15
CA ARG A 793 9.23 -6.84 -14.62
C ARG A 793 8.20 -7.95 -14.84
N ILE A 794 7.91 -8.69 -13.79
CA ILE A 794 7.04 -9.86 -13.80
C ILE A 794 5.63 -9.44 -13.38
N PRO A 795 4.63 -9.44 -14.28
CA PRO A 795 3.25 -9.12 -13.94
C PRO A 795 2.62 -10.19 -13.04
N VAL A 796 2.27 -9.82 -11.80
CA VAL A 796 1.80 -10.80 -10.80
C VAL A 796 0.50 -11.49 -11.21
N ARG A 797 -0.35 -10.85 -12.03
CA ARG A 797 -1.63 -11.45 -12.47
C ARG A 797 -1.49 -12.38 -13.69
N GLN A 798 -0.33 -12.43 -14.34
CA GLN A 798 -0.07 -13.32 -15.48
C GLN A 798 0.90 -14.42 -15.04
N PHE A 799 0.34 -15.47 -14.44
CA PHE A 799 1.09 -16.62 -13.96
C PHE A 799 1.01 -17.79 -14.95
N GLU A 800 2.03 -18.63 -14.97
CA GLU A 800 2.09 -19.78 -15.88
C GLU A 800 1.38 -21.00 -15.28
N ARG A 801 1.45 -21.14 -13.96
CA ARG A 801 0.86 -22.26 -13.25
C ARG A 801 0.30 -21.83 -11.90
N GLN A 802 -0.86 -22.38 -11.57
CA GLN A 802 -1.47 -22.31 -10.25
C GLN A 802 -1.30 -23.65 -9.54
N VAL A 803 -0.81 -23.62 -8.30
CA VAL A 803 -0.67 -24.79 -7.43
C VAL A 803 -1.58 -24.62 -6.22
N GLY A 804 -2.29 -25.68 -5.84
CA GLY A 804 -3.26 -25.66 -4.74
C GLY A 804 -4.54 -24.88 -5.06
N ASP A 805 -5.32 -24.58 -4.02
CA ASP A 805 -6.64 -23.95 -4.12
C ASP A 805 -6.59 -22.41 -3.92
N ILE A 806 -5.44 -21.78 -4.22
CA ILE A 806 -5.27 -20.32 -4.12
C ILE A 806 -6.26 -19.59 -5.04
N THR A 807 -6.89 -18.53 -4.52
CA THR A 807 -7.87 -17.74 -5.27
C THR A 807 -7.62 -16.24 -5.10
N GLY A 808 -7.35 -15.56 -6.22
CA GLY A 808 -7.07 -14.13 -6.24
C GLY A 808 -5.76 -13.76 -5.54
N PHE A 809 -5.54 -12.47 -5.32
CA PHE A 809 -4.26 -11.94 -4.80
C PHE A 809 -4.41 -11.26 -3.43
N LYS A 810 -5.42 -11.66 -2.65
CA LYS A 810 -5.77 -11.03 -1.36
C LYS A 810 -4.90 -11.50 -0.18
N SER A 811 -4.23 -12.65 -0.31
CA SER A 811 -3.42 -13.26 0.74
C SER A 811 -2.14 -13.85 0.17
N ILE A 812 -1.31 -13.02 -0.46
CA ILE A 812 0.03 -13.41 -0.89
C ILE A 812 0.99 -13.17 0.29
N ARG A 813 1.38 -14.25 0.96
CA ARG A 813 2.12 -14.19 2.24
C ARG A 813 3.62 -14.37 2.07
N TYR A 814 4.02 -15.12 1.06
CA TYR A 814 5.42 -15.47 0.84
C TYR A 814 5.80 -15.30 -0.62
N VAL A 815 7.08 -15.03 -0.82
CA VAL A 815 7.78 -15.11 -2.10
C VAL A 815 8.84 -16.18 -1.97
N ARG A 816 8.77 -17.25 -2.78
CA ARG A 816 9.83 -18.26 -2.91
C ARG A 816 10.52 -18.09 -4.24
N LEU A 817 11.85 -18.08 -4.22
CA LEU A 817 12.72 -18.06 -5.39
C LEU A 817 13.41 -19.42 -5.49
N LEU A 818 13.37 -20.04 -6.66
CA LEU A 818 14.02 -21.32 -6.95
C LEU A 818 14.96 -21.19 -8.14
N LEU A 819 16.11 -21.86 -8.07
CA LEU A 819 17.07 -21.99 -9.16
C LEU A 819 17.23 -23.47 -9.51
N THR A 820 17.13 -23.81 -10.80
CA THR A 820 17.28 -25.18 -11.30
C THR A 820 17.72 -25.18 -12.77
N GLY A 821 18.10 -26.33 -13.35
CA GLY A 821 18.47 -26.44 -14.77
C GLY A 821 19.89 -25.97 -15.11
N PHE A 822 20.67 -25.50 -14.13
CA PHE A 822 22.06 -25.05 -14.36
C PHE A 822 23.06 -26.21 -14.36
N LYS A 823 24.06 -26.17 -15.25
CA LYS A 823 25.24 -27.07 -15.21
C LYS A 823 26.44 -26.43 -14.57
N ASP A 824 26.63 -25.14 -14.85
CA ASP A 824 27.68 -24.31 -14.28
C ASP A 824 27.11 -23.49 -13.10
N PRO A 825 27.92 -23.10 -12.11
CA PRO A 825 27.52 -22.12 -11.11
C PRO A 825 26.95 -20.85 -11.73
N VAL A 826 26.13 -20.14 -10.97
CA VAL A 826 25.59 -18.83 -11.39
C VAL A 826 25.55 -17.88 -10.21
N VAL A 827 25.84 -16.60 -10.45
CA VAL A 827 25.68 -15.51 -9.48
C VAL A 827 24.71 -14.50 -10.07
N LEU A 828 23.50 -14.46 -9.52
CA LEU A 828 22.48 -13.48 -9.89
C LEU A 828 22.63 -12.25 -9.00
N ARG A 829 23.01 -11.13 -9.60
CA ARG A 829 23.17 -9.85 -8.90
C ARG A 829 21.96 -8.97 -9.16
N MET A 830 21.12 -8.78 -8.15
CA MET A 830 19.85 -8.07 -8.27
C MET A 830 19.89 -6.71 -7.56
N ALA A 831 19.70 -5.63 -8.31
CA ALA A 831 19.52 -4.28 -7.77
C ALA A 831 18.04 -3.87 -7.80
N ASN A 832 17.63 -2.98 -6.88
CA ASN A 832 16.23 -2.53 -6.76
C ASN A 832 15.19 -3.67 -6.78
N PHE A 833 15.49 -4.83 -6.20
CA PHE A 833 14.55 -5.94 -6.14
C PHE A 833 13.37 -5.60 -5.21
N ARG A 834 12.18 -5.45 -5.80
CA ARG A 834 10.98 -4.90 -5.14
C ARG A 834 9.70 -5.40 -5.78
N MET A 835 8.61 -5.41 -5.03
CA MET A 835 7.25 -5.45 -5.57
C MET A 835 6.78 -4.01 -5.81
N VAL A 836 6.06 -3.74 -6.89
CA VAL A 836 5.63 -2.39 -7.26
C VAL A 836 4.11 -2.31 -7.28
N GLY A 837 3.57 -1.52 -6.36
CA GLY A 837 2.15 -1.14 -6.35
C GLY A 837 1.89 0.11 -7.18
N SER A 838 0.81 0.15 -7.96
CA SER A 838 0.42 1.33 -8.73
C SER A 838 -0.77 2.05 -8.08
N ARG A 839 -0.73 3.39 -7.99
CA ARG A 839 -1.90 4.18 -7.59
C ARG A 839 -2.95 4.27 -8.67
N TRP A 840 -2.53 4.15 -9.93
CA TRP A 840 -3.40 4.11 -11.09
C TRP A 840 -3.77 2.67 -11.39
N ARG A 841 -5.07 2.38 -11.42
CA ARG A 841 -5.61 1.04 -11.65
C ARG A 841 -5.99 0.87 -13.12
N ARG A 842 -5.84 -0.34 -13.64
CA ARG A 842 -6.36 -0.69 -14.97
C ARG A 842 -7.88 -0.68 -14.94
N TYR A 843 -8.51 -0.06 -15.93
CA TYR A 843 -9.94 -0.18 -16.14
C TYR A 843 -10.22 -1.48 -16.89
N GLU A 844 -10.90 -2.42 -16.22
CA GLU A 844 -11.09 -3.78 -16.72
C GLU A 844 -12.35 -3.93 -17.59
N ASN A 845 -13.28 -2.97 -17.57
CA ASN A 845 -14.49 -3.08 -18.36
C ASN A 845 -14.29 -2.57 -19.79
N GLN A 846 -15.18 -2.98 -20.70
CA GLN A 846 -15.17 -2.53 -22.08
C GLN A 846 -15.49 -1.04 -22.19
N LEU A 847 -14.68 -0.31 -22.96
CA LEU A 847 -14.86 1.12 -23.23
C LEU A 847 -15.33 1.41 -24.67
N ARG A 848 -15.49 0.35 -25.48
CA ARG A 848 -15.92 0.44 -26.87
C ARG A 848 -17.32 1.05 -26.99
N GLU A 849 -17.48 2.01 -27.90
CA GLU A 849 -18.80 2.53 -28.26
C GLU A 849 -19.66 1.43 -28.90
N ALA A 850 -20.92 1.29 -28.47
CA ALA A 850 -21.82 0.27 -28.97
C ALA A 850 -22.09 0.46 -30.48
N GLY A 851 -21.47 -0.37 -31.31
CA GLY A 851 -21.62 -0.41 -32.77
C GLY A 851 -22.33 -1.66 -33.30
N LEU A 852 -22.40 -1.81 -34.63
CA LEU A 852 -23.00 -2.96 -35.32
C LEU A 852 -22.06 -4.19 -35.44
N SER A 853 -20.83 -4.10 -34.94
CA SER A 853 -19.84 -5.18 -35.01
C SER A 853 -19.89 -6.09 -33.78
N GLU A 854 -19.48 -7.35 -33.92
CA GLU A 854 -19.32 -8.26 -32.78
C GLU A 854 -18.35 -7.66 -31.75
N THR A 855 -18.73 -7.76 -30.48
CA THR A 855 -17.91 -7.34 -29.34
C THR A 855 -16.73 -8.32 -29.18
N PRO A 856 -15.48 -7.87 -29.35
CA PRO A 856 -14.32 -8.72 -29.13
C PRO A 856 -14.25 -9.15 -27.67
N GLU A 857 -13.63 -10.31 -27.43
CA GLU A 857 -13.38 -10.78 -26.07
C GLU A 857 -12.44 -9.81 -25.35
N LEU A 858 -12.74 -9.52 -24.08
CA LEU A 858 -11.89 -8.66 -23.27
C LEU A 858 -10.54 -9.35 -23.05
N ASN A 859 -9.49 -8.82 -23.68
CA ASN A 859 -8.11 -9.23 -23.40
C ASN A 859 -7.43 -8.14 -22.56
N LEU A 860 -7.08 -8.49 -21.31
CA LEU A 860 -6.32 -7.63 -20.38
C LEU A 860 -4.82 -7.98 -20.35
N GLU A 861 -4.40 -9.06 -21.02
CA GLU A 861 -3.01 -9.50 -21.04
C GLU A 861 -2.14 -8.57 -21.89
N ASN A 862 -2.74 -7.95 -22.90
CA ASN A 862 -2.09 -6.97 -23.78
C ASN A 862 -1.98 -5.56 -23.17
N PHE A 863 -2.37 -5.35 -21.91
CA PHE A 863 -2.48 -4.04 -21.29
C PHE A 863 -1.68 -3.94 -19.99
N THR A 864 -0.60 -3.16 -20.02
CA THR A 864 0.30 -2.97 -18.89
C THR A 864 0.46 -1.49 -18.51
N VAL A 865 0.63 -1.24 -17.22
CA VAL A 865 0.71 0.11 -16.64
C VAL A 865 1.94 0.18 -15.77
N SER A 866 2.82 1.11 -16.03
CA SER A 866 4.05 1.24 -15.25
C SER A 866 4.49 2.69 -15.11
N VAL A 867 5.69 2.93 -14.63
CA VAL A 867 6.29 4.25 -14.53
C VAL A 867 7.57 4.31 -15.35
N VAL A 868 7.79 5.47 -15.96
CA VAL A 868 9.05 5.83 -16.63
C VAL A 868 9.60 7.07 -15.95
N ASN A 869 10.90 7.08 -15.68
CA ASN A 869 11.52 8.19 -14.97
C ASN A 869 12.92 8.52 -15.50
N LEU A 870 13.39 9.72 -15.16
CA LEU A 870 14.67 10.23 -15.65
C LEU A 870 15.88 9.45 -15.10
N GLU A 871 15.79 8.91 -13.89
CA GLU A 871 16.94 8.23 -13.26
C GLU A 871 17.12 6.79 -13.77
N GLU A 872 16.03 6.09 -14.08
CA GLU A 872 16.01 4.67 -14.48
C GLU A 872 15.81 4.48 -16.00
N ASN A 873 15.11 5.37 -16.71
CA ASN A 873 14.70 5.18 -18.11
C ASN A 873 15.19 6.27 -19.09
N ALA A 874 16.26 6.99 -18.75
CA ALA A 874 16.79 8.06 -19.60
C ALA A 874 17.60 7.61 -20.83
N GLN A 875 17.91 6.31 -20.96
CA GLN A 875 18.63 5.79 -22.13
C GLN A 875 17.63 5.44 -23.23
N PRO A 876 17.82 5.94 -24.47
CA PRO A 876 17.04 5.48 -25.62
C PRO A 876 17.44 4.06 -26.03
N ASP A 877 16.52 3.35 -26.70
CA ASP A 877 16.80 2.08 -27.37
C ASP A 877 16.22 2.08 -28.80
N ASP A 878 16.37 0.98 -29.54
CA ASP A 878 15.93 0.87 -30.94
C ASP A 878 14.38 0.93 -31.10
N ARG A 879 13.63 0.71 -30.02
CA ARG A 879 12.16 0.69 -29.98
C ARG A 879 11.57 1.93 -29.33
N LYS A 880 12.26 2.62 -28.41
CA LYS A 880 11.74 3.78 -27.66
C LYS A 880 12.77 4.90 -27.43
N SER A 881 12.29 6.13 -27.43
CA SER A 881 13.07 7.28 -26.97
C SER A 881 13.35 7.18 -25.47
N GLY A 882 14.51 7.69 -25.05
CA GLY A 882 14.83 7.83 -23.62
C GLY A 882 13.93 8.86 -22.96
N TYR A 883 13.63 8.67 -21.69
CA TYR A 883 12.82 9.60 -20.92
C TYR A 883 13.56 10.92 -20.70
N VAL A 884 12.93 12.03 -21.10
CA VAL A 884 13.42 13.40 -20.90
C VAL A 884 12.36 14.23 -20.21
N ILE A 885 12.79 15.18 -19.38
CA ILE A 885 11.89 16.05 -18.62
C ILE A 885 11.03 16.86 -19.61
N PRO A 886 9.70 16.93 -19.42
CA PRO A 886 8.83 17.73 -20.27
C PRO A 886 9.25 19.21 -20.34
N PRO A 887 9.06 19.89 -21.49
CA PRO A 887 9.41 21.29 -21.66
C PRO A 887 8.79 22.20 -20.58
N GLY A 888 9.63 23.00 -19.92
CA GLY A 888 9.19 23.97 -18.89
C GLY A 888 8.96 23.37 -17.50
N VAL A 889 9.04 22.05 -17.33
CA VAL A 889 9.09 21.40 -16.02
C VAL A 889 10.52 21.47 -15.49
N VAL A 890 10.68 21.83 -14.21
CA VAL A 890 11.98 21.89 -13.54
C VAL A 890 11.97 20.93 -12.36
N ARG A 891 13.02 20.12 -12.23
CA ARG A 891 13.17 19.22 -11.08
C ARG A 891 13.31 20.04 -9.79
N ASP A 892 12.45 19.73 -8.83
CA ASP A 892 12.51 20.30 -7.48
C ASP A 892 13.82 19.95 -6.79
N ARG A 893 14.24 20.80 -5.86
CA ARG A 893 15.45 20.59 -5.06
C ARG A 893 15.10 19.97 -3.73
N ASP A 894 15.97 19.10 -3.25
CA ASP A 894 15.88 18.57 -1.91
C ASP A 894 16.37 19.61 -0.89
N ASN A 895 15.44 20.35 -0.32
CA ASN A 895 15.72 21.38 0.69
C ASN A 895 16.15 20.80 2.05
N THR A 896 16.09 19.48 2.25
CA THR A 896 16.58 18.82 3.47
C THR A 896 18.08 18.52 3.41
N SER A 897 18.67 18.57 2.21
CA SER A 897 20.09 18.30 1.99
C SER A 897 20.92 19.57 2.01
N THR A 898 22.16 19.48 2.50
CA THR A 898 23.16 20.57 2.45
C THR A 898 23.76 20.73 1.06
N ILE A 899 23.67 19.70 0.21
CA ILE A 899 24.09 19.73 -1.19
C ILE A 899 22.90 20.05 -2.08
N ASN A 900 23.15 20.76 -3.18
CA ASN A 900 22.12 21.08 -4.16
C ASN A 900 21.77 19.83 -4.99
N ARG A 901 20.82 19.05 -4.48
CA ARG A 901 20.31 17.82 -5.12
C ARG A 901 18.93 18.05 -5.71
N GLN A 902 18.67 17.53 -6.91
CA GLN A 902 17.38 17.52 -7.56
C GLN A 902 16.66 16.19 -7.33
N LEU A 903 15.36 16.25 -7.05
CA LEU A 903 14.48 15.09 -6.90
C LEU A 903 14.18 14.46 -8.25
N ASN A 904 13.79 13.18 -8.29
CA ASN A 904 13.46 12.50 -9.54
C ASN A 904 12.31 13.20 -10.29
N GLU A 905 12.12 12.84 -11.55
CA GLU A 905 10.95 13.22 -12.32
C GLU A 905 10.45 12.02 -13.12
N GLN A 906 9.15 11.77 -13.06
CA GLN A 906 8.54 10.56 -13.60
C GLN A 906 7.16 10.78 -14.20
N SER A 907 6.78 9.88 -15.10
CA SER A 907 5.47 9.80 -15.75
C SER A 907 4.92 8.38 -15.65
N VAL A 908 3.61 8.26 -15.82
CA VAL A 908 2.97 6.97 -16.07
C VAL A 908 3.23 6.54 -17.50
N GLN A 909 3.50 5.25 -17.67
CA GLN A 909 3.61 4.59 -18.96
C GLN A 909 2.45 3.60 -19.10
N VAL A 910 1.75 3.69 -20.22
CA VAL A 910 0.70 2.77 -20.59
C VAL A 910 1.14 2.06 -21.87
N CYS A 911 1.30 0.73 -21.81
CA CYS A 911 1.68 -0.08 -22.97
C CYS A 911 0.51 -0.98 -23.35
N ILE A 912 0.16 -0.96 -24.64
CA ILE A 912 -0.93 -1.75 -25.19
C ILE A 912 -0.41 -2.47 -26.44
N ASP A 913 -0.54 -3.79 -26.47
CA ASP A 913 -0.21 -4.60 -27.64
C ASP A 913 -1.47 -4.91 -28.46
N ASN A 914 -1.41 -4.80 -29.79
CA ASN A 914 -2.51 -5.16 -30.70
C ASN A 914 -3.87 -4.52 -30.34
N LEU A 915 -3.92 -3.21 -30.12
CA LEU A 915 -5.18 -2.49 -29.91
C LEU A 915 -6.05 -2.54 -31.18
N GLU A 916 -7.26 -3.07 -31.08
CA GLU A 916 -8.20 -3.16 -32.20
C GLU A 916 -8.87 -1.80 -32.53
N ASP A 917 -9.33 -1.65 -33.76
CA ASP A 917 -10.05 -0.44 -34.21
C ASP A 917 -11.38 -0.25 -33.45
N GLY A 918 -11.53 0.94 -32.87
CA GLY A 918 -12.64 1.31 -32.00
C GLY A 918 -12.62 0.70 -30.60
N ASP A 919 -11.56 -0.03 -30.22
CA ASP A 919 -11.35 -0.46 -28.84
C ASP A 919 -10.53 0.59 -28.07
N ALA A 920 -10.71 0.63 -26.75
CA ALA A 920 -10.03 1.58 -25.87
C ALA A 920 -9.61 0.90 -24.56
N ARG A 921 -8.49 1.35 -24.00
CA ARG A 921 -8.00 0.96 -22.67
C ARG A 921 -7.79 2.22 -21.85
N ALA A 922 -8.13 2.15 -20.57
CA ALA A 922 -7.93 3.26 -19.65
C ALA A 922 -7.26 2.79 -18.37
N ILE A 923 -6.57 3.73 -17.73
CA ILE A 923 -6.23 3.67 -16.32
C ILE A 923 -7.07 4.69 -15.58
N TYR A 924 -7.32 4.46 -14.31
CA TYR A 924 -8.07 5.39 -13.50
C TYR A 924 -7.51 5.55 -12.10
N LYS A 925 -7.85 6.67 -11.48
CA LYS A 925 -7.59 6.97 -10.08
C LYS A 925 -8.82 7.63 -9.47
N ASN A 926 -9.19 7.16 -8.27
CA ASN A 926 -10.18 7.85 -7.47
C ASN A 926 -9.53 9.10 -6.85
N SER A 927 -10.13 10.26 -7.06
CA SER A 927 -9.67 11.56 -6.56
C SER A 927 -10.82 12.36 -5.96
N ASP A 928 -10.52 13.50 -5.36
CA ASP A 928 -11.55 14.46 -4.96
C ASP A 928 -11.05 15.85 -5.32
N VAL A 929 -11.41 16.31 -6.54
CA VAL A 929 -10.86 17.52 -7.13
C VAL A 929 -11.98 18.49 -7.49
N ASP A 930 -11.79 19.74 -7.08
CA ASP A 930 -12.66 20.87 -7.44
C ASP A 930 -11.93 21.78 -8.44
N PHE A 931 -12.43 21.82 -9.68
CA PHE A 931 -11.89 22.64 -10.75
C PHE A 931 -12.52 24.05 -10.85
N PHE A 932 -13.43 24.43 -9.94
CA PHE A 932 -14.20 25.68 -10.03
C PHE A 932 -13.34 26.95 -10.11
N ASN A 933 -12.21 26.99 -9.39
CA ASN A 933 -11.31 28.15 -9.35
C ASN A 933 -10.23 28.13 -10.45
N TYR A 934 -10.28 27.19 -11.39
CA TYR A 934 -9.26 26.97 -12.41
C TYR A 934 -9.82 27.27 -13.81
N GLY A 935 -9.01 27.88 -14.67
CA GLY A 935 -9.44 28.28 -16.02
C GLY A 935 -9.08 27.28 -17.13
N ARG A 936 -8.11 26.39 -16.89
CA ARG A 936 -7.46 25.59 -17.93
C ARG A 936 -6.86 24.32 -17.35
N ILE A 937 -6.94 23.23 -18.09
CA ILE A 937 -6.29 21.95 -17.78
C ILE A 937 -5.19 21.70 -18.80
N LYS A 938 -4.01 21.27 -18.31
CA LYS A 938 -2.85 20.93 -19.14
C LYS A 938 -2.32 19.55 -18.80
N MET A 939 -1.94 18.76 -19.80
CA MET A 939 -1.30 17.45 -19.62
C MET A 939 -0.35 17.16 -20.78
N PHE A 940 0.87 16.75 -20.47
CA PHE A 940 1.85 16.29 -21.45
C PHE A 940 1.55 14.83 -21.83
N LEU A 941 1.61 14.53 -23.12
CA LEU A 941 1.47 13.17 -23.64
C LEU A 941 2.61 12.86 -24.62
N HIS A 942 3.11 11.64 -24.52
CA HIS A 942 4.11 11.07 -25.43
C HIS A 942 3.54 9.78 -25.99
N ALA A 943 3.75 9.57 -27.29
CA ALA A 943 3.31 8.36 -27.99
C ALA A 943 4.45 7.78 -28.79
N ASN A 944 4.59 6.46 -28.69
CA ASN A 944 5.53 5.64 -29.45
C ASN A 944 4.80 4.40 -29.94
N SER A 945 4.79 4.19 -31.25
CA SER A 945 4.05 3.12 -31.91
C SER A 945 4.62 2.86 -33.30
N GLU A 946 4.35 1.68 -33.86
CA GLU A 946 4.55 1.42 -35.29
C GLU A 946 3.40 2.00 -36.15
N SER A 947 2.30 2.40 -35.52
CA SER A 947 1.17 3.05 -36.17
C SER A 947 1.55 4.42 -36.74
N GLY A 948 0.78 4.88 -37.74
CA GLY A 948 0.96 6.22 -38.30
C GLY A 948 0.46 7.31 -37.37
N ASP A 949 0.88 8.54 -37.65
CA ASP A 949 0.34 9.75 -37.03
C ASP A 949 -1.19 9.84 -37.12
N ASP A 950 -1.80 10.40 -36.07
CA ASP A 950 -3.24 10.65 -35.94
C ASP A 950 -4.12 9.37 -36.05
N GLN A 951 -3.54 8.16 -35.95
CA GLN A 951 -4.27 6.90 -35.91
C GLN A 951 -4.63 6.44 -34.50
N LEU A 952 -3.85 6.90 -33.51
CA LEU A 952 -4.09 6.63 -32.09
C LEU A 952 -4.58 7.90 -31.41
N HIS A 953 -5.53 7.75 -30.50
CA HIS A 953 -6.12 8.85 -29.76
C HIS A 953 -5.87 8.63 -28.26
N ALA A 954 -5.41 9.66 -27.58
CA ALA A 954 -5.41 9.69 -26.11
C ALA A 954 -6.67 10.38 -25.63
N PHE A 955 -7.25 9.91 -24.54
CA PHE A 955 -8.40 10.56 -23.91
C PHE A 955 -8.23 10.70 -22.41
N LEU A 956 -8.85 11.73 -21.84
CA LEU A 956 -8.94 12.03 -20.42
C LEU A 956 -10.41 12.19 -20.07
N ARG A 957 -10.90 11.39 -19.12
CA ARG A 957 -12.26 11.51 -18.59
C ARG A 957 -12.26 12.21 -17.24
N LEU A 958 -13.13 13.21 -17.08
CA LEU A 958 -13.30 13.95 -15.82
C LEU A 958 -14.77 13.87 -15.39
N GLY A 959 -15.05 13.25 -14.26
CA GLY A 959 -16.42 12.95 -13.88
C GLY A 959 -16.64 12.53 -12.43
N SER A 960 -17.91 12.25 -12.10
CA SER A 960 -18.28 11.60 -10.85
C SER A 960 -18.19 10.07 -10.93
N ASP A 961 -18.19 9.51 -12.14
CA ASP A 961 -17.97 8.09 -12.42
C ASP A 961 -17.30 7.88 -13.81
N PHE A 962 -17.04 6.61 -14.15
CA PHE A 962 -16.22 6.22 -15.31
C PHE A 962 -17.01 6.08 -16.63
N ASP A 963 -18.31 5.81 -16.55
CA ASP A 963 -19.12 5.32 -17.65
C ASP A 963 -20.46 6.05 -17.83
N GLN A 964 -20.94 6.79 -16.83
CA GLN A 964 -22.26 7.41 -16.82
C GLN A 964 -22.27 8.93 -16.74
N ASN A 965 -21.23 9.57 -16.21
CA ASN A 965 -21.21 11.01 -15.93
C ASN A 965 -19.79 11.56 -16.01
N TYR A 966 -19.35 11.84 -17.24
CA TYR A 966 -18.01 12.34 -17.51
C TYR A 966 -17.99 13.35 -18.66
N TYR A 967 -17.02 14.26 -18.60
CA TYR A 967 -16.48 14.94 -19.77
C TYR A 967 -15.34 14.09 -20.32
N GLU A 968 -15.25 13.99 -21.64
CA GLU A 968 -14.15 13.32 -22.32
C GLU A 968 -13.42 14.36 -23.17
N ILE A 969 -12.10 14.46 -22.95
CA ILE A 969 -11.18 15.26 -23.74
C ILE A 969 -10.30 14.28 -24.49
N GLU A 970 -10.32 14.34 -25.81
CA GLU A 970 -9.60 13.42 -26.68
C GLU A 970 -8.65 14.21 -27.60
N ILE A 971 -7.49 13.63 -27.91
CA ILE A 971 -6.50 14.23 -28.79
C ILE A 971 -5.86 13.17 -29.70
N PRO A 972 -5.83 13.38 -31.03
CA PRO A 972 -5.12 12.50 -31.95
C PRO A 972 -3.61 12.66 -31.79
N LEU A 973 -2.93 11.56 -31.53
CA LEU A 973 -1.51 11.50 -31.18
C LEU A 973 -0.60 11.53 -32.41
N LYS A 974 0.48 12.28 -32.28
CA LYS A 974 1.67 12.25 -33.14
C LYS A 974 2.68 11.26 -32.58
N ILE A 975 3.18 10.40 -33.44
CA ILE A 975 4.10 9.33 -33.03
C ILE A 975 5.52 9.88 -33.04
N THR A 976 6.20 9.74 -31.91
CA THR A 976 7.59 10.14 -31.77
C THR A 976 8.47 9.14 -32.53
N ASN A 977 9.36 9.64 -33.39
CA ASN A 977 10.32 8.77 -34.05
C ASN A 977 11.32 8.22 -33.01
N PRO A 978 11.46 6.89 -32.84
CA PRO A 978 12.32 6.30 -31.80
C PRO A 978 13.82 6.58 -31.98
N ALA A 979 14.24 7.21 -33.09
CA ALA A 979 15.63 7.48 -33.39
C ALA A 979 16.32 8.43 -32.39
N ASN A 980 16.92 7.90 -31.31
CA ASN A 980 17.92 8.55 -30.42
C ASN A 980 17.73 10.05 -30.11
N THR A 981 16.50 10.55 -30.11
CA THR A 981 16.26 11.96 -29.85
C THR A 981 16.29 12.22 -28.36
N THR A 982 16.95 13.31 -28.00
CA THR A 982 17.00 13.83 -26.62
C THR A 982 16.40 15.23 -26.56
N ASP A 983 15.81 15.70 -27.65
CA ASP A 983 15.11 16.98 -27.68
C ASP A 983 13.76 16.84 -26.95
N PRO A 984 13.53 17.58 -25.85
CA PRO A 984 12.27 17.52 -25.13
C PRO A 984 11.03 17.81 -25.97
N ARG A 985 11.11 18.60 -27.04
CA ARG A 985 9.95 18.90 -27.90
C ARG A 985 9.72 17.88 -29.00
N GLU A 986 10.70 17.03 -29.29
CA GLU A 986 10.47 15.86 -30.14
C GLU A 986 9.86 14.71 -29.33
N VAL A 987 10.30 14.51 -28.08
CA VAL A 987 9.71 13.49 -27.17
C VAL A 987 8.33 13.91 -26.65
N TRP A 988 8.15 15.20 -26.33
CA TRP A 988 6.86 15.76 -25.90
C TRP A 988 6.39 16.82 -26.91
N PRO A 989 5.82 16.39 -28.07
CA PRO A 989 5.30 17.32 -29.07
C PRO A 989 4.22 18.22 -28.47
N GLU A 990 4.22 19.49 -28.85
CA GLU A 990 3.15 20.43 -28.47
C GLU A 990 1.79 19.97 -29.03
N GLU A 991 1.79 19.28 -30.16
CA GLU A 991 0.61 18.71 -30.80
C GLU A 991 -0.05 17.56 -30.03
N ASN A 992 0.68 16.96 -29.07
CA ASN A 992 0.18 15.92 -28.16
C ASN A 992 -0.20 16.49 -26.78
N GLU A 993 0.09 17.76 -26.50
CA GLU A 993 -0.25 18.39 -25.23
C GLU A 993 -1.76 18.64 -25.17
N ILE A 994 -2.43 18.11 -24.14
CA ILE A 994 -3.78 18.57 -23.79
C ILE A 994 -3.60 19.97 -23.21
N ASP A 995 -4.13 21.00 -23.87
CA ASP A 995 -4.21 22.37 -23.37
C ASP A 995 -5.61 22.92 -23.67
N LEU A 996 -6.54 22.72 -22.72
CA LEU A 996 -7.95 23.02 -22.89
C LEU A 996 -8.46 24.01 -21.83
N ALA A 997 -9.13 25.07 -22.28
CA ALA A 997 -9.88 25.96 -21.39
C ALA A 997 -11.11 25.23 -20.83
N LEU A 998 -11.26 25.20 -19.51
CA LEU A 998 -12.38 24.52 -18.84
C LEU A 998 -13.75 25.11 -19.21
N ASP A 999 -13.78 26.39 -19.60
CA ASP A 999 -14.95 27.09 -20.16
C ASP A 999 -15.56 26.38 -21.38
N GLU A 1000 -14.75 25.67 -22.18
CA GLU A 1000 -15.25 24.92 -23.33
C GLU A 1000 -16.09 23.70 -22.91
N LEU A 1001 -15.76 23.07 -21.78
CA LEU A 1001 -16.54 21.97 -21.21
C LEU A 1001 -17.87 22.49 -20.64
N TYR A 1002 -17.84 23.63 -19.92
CA TYR A 1002 -19.07 24.28 -19.45
C TYR A 1002 -19.97 24.71 -20.62
N ALA A 1003 -19.38 25.25 -21.69
CA ALA A 1003 -20.11 25.61 -22.91
C ALA A 1003 -20.73 24.39 -23.58
N LEU A 1004 -20.02 23.25 -23.62
CA LEU A 1004 -20.55 21.99 -24.16
C LEU A 1004 -21.75 21.48 -23.35
N LYS A 1005 -21.66 21.48 -22.02
CA LYS A 1005 -22.78 21.12 -21.14
C LYS A 1005 -23.98 22.05 -21.34
N ALA A 1006 -23.74 23.36 -21.41
CA ALA A 1006 -24.79 24.36 -21.63
C ALA A 1006 -25.47 24.22 -23.01
N ALA A 1007 -24.70 23.84 -24.05
CA ALA A 1007 -25.24 23.59 -25.39
C ALA A 1007 -26.17 22.37 -25.39
N ARG A 1008 -25.72 21.24 -24.82
CA ARG A 1008 -26.53 20.04 -24.65
C ARG A 1008 -27.84 20.31 -23.90
N ASP A 1009 -27.75 21.01 -22.77
CA ASP A 1009 -28.91 21.31 -21.92
C ASP A 1009 -29.91 22.25 -22.64
N ARG A 1010 -29.41 23.20 -23.43
CA ARG A 1010 -30.24 24.08 -24.27
C ARG A 1010 -30.97 23.30 -25.36
N GLU A 1011 -30.33 22.29 -25.93
CA GLU A 1011 -30.89 21.40 -26.95
C GLU A 1011 -31.82 20.32 -26.37
N LYS A 1012 -31.86 20.17 -25.05
CA LYS A 1012 -32.60 19.10 -24.34
C LYS A 1012 -32.22 17.71 -24.84
N PHE A 1013 -30.93 17.53 -25.17
CA PHE A 1013 -30.41 16.25 -25.65
C PHE A 1013 -30.45 15.19 -24.53
N SER A 1014 -30.53 13.91 -24.90
CA SER A 1014 -30.62 12.80 -23.96
C SER A 1014 -29.36 12.71 -23.08
N LEU A 1015 -29.53 12.44 -21.78
CA LEU A 1015 -28.40 12.21 -20.87
C LEU A 1015 -27.80 10.79 -21.00
N ASN A 1016 -28.49 9.89 -21.71
CA ASN A 1016 -28.09 8.50 -21.88
C ASN A 1016 -27.33 8.25 -23.19
N GLU A 1017 -26.99 9.32 -23.92
CA GLU A 1017 -26.27 9.27 -25.19
C GLU A 1017 -25.08 10.24 -25.11
N LEU A 1018 -23.96 9.89 -25.77
CA LEU A 1018 -22.83 10.82 -25.88
C LEU A 1018 -23.25 12.04 -26.71
N TYR A 1019 -22.89 13.23 -26.21
CA TYR A 1019 -23.11 14.49 -26.89
C TYR A 1019 -21.78 15.13 -27.29
N PRO A 1020 -21.64 15.64 -28.53
CA PRO A 1020 -22.63 15.66 -29.61
C PRO A 1020 -22.79 14.30 -30.32
N ARG A 1021 -24.01 14.02 -30.83
CA ARG A 1021 -24.32 12.76 -31.55
C ARG A 1021 -23.55 12.60 -32.87
N GLU A 1022 -23.24 13.71 -33.54
CA GLU A 1022 -22.54 13.72 -34.83
C GLU A 1022 -21.03 13.45 -34.70
N GLY A 1023 -20.52 13.29 -33.48
CA GLY A 1023 -19.10 13.15 -33.19
C GLY A 1023 -18.63 14.18 -32.15
N PRO A 1024 -17.39 14.06 -31.67
CA PRO A 1024 -16.83 15.00 -30.72
C PRO A 1024 -16.80 16.43 -31.27
N LYS A 1025 -17.07 17.43 -30.43
CA LYS A 1025 -16.91 18.84 -30.82
C LYS A 1025 -15.42 19.15 -30.89
N GLN A 1026 -14.94 19.62 -32.04
CA GLN A 1026 -13.55 20.01 -32.20
C GLN A 1026 -13.28 21.41 -31.58
N VAL A 1027 -12.24 21.51 -30.75
CA VAL A 1027 -11.72 22.74 -30.15
C VAL A 1027 -10.20 22.77 -30.39
N GLY A 1028 -9.78 23.42 -31.47
CA GLY A 1028 -8.38 23.32 -31.93
C GLY A 1028 -8.08 21.91 -32.43
N ARG A 1029 -7.09 21.23 -31.83
CA ARG A 1029 -6.81 19.80 -32.06
C ARG A 1029 -7.58 18.86 -31.11
N HIS A 1030 -8.15 19.41 -30.04
CA HIS A 1030 -8.88 18.63 -29.05
C HIS A 1030 -10.29 18.29 -29.55
N LEU A 1031 -10.74 17.12 -29.16
CA LEU A 1031 -12.06 16.58 -29.43
C LEU A 1031 -12.76 16.43 -28.07
N ILE A 1032 -13.90 17.11 -27.87
CA ILE A 1032 -14.60 17.09 -26.57
C ILE A 1032 -15.99 16.49 -26.67
N ARG A 1033 -16.34 15.68 -25.66
CA ARG A 1033 -17.64 15.02 -25.50
C ARG A 1033 -18.13 15.09 -24.06
N ILE A 1034 -19.43 14.87 -23.88
CA ILE A 1034 -20.07 14.80 -22.57
C ILE A 1034 -21.11 13.68 -22.55
N PHE A 1035 -21.12 12.91 -21.46
CA PHE A 1035 -22.12 11.89 -21.17
C PHE A 1035 -22.70 12.13 -19.76
N GLY A 1036 -24.00 11.95 -19.55
CA GLY A 1036 -24.64 12.17 -18.24
C GLY A 1036 -24.62 13.62 -17.75
N ARG A 1037 -24.47 13.88 -16.45
CA ARG A 1037 -24.43 15.25 -15.91
C ARG A 1037 -23.20 15.50 -15.01
N PRO A 1038 -21.98 15.39 -15.55
CA PRO A 1038 -20.74 15.53 -14.78
C PRO A 1038 -20.63 16.90 -14.11
N ASP A 1039 -19.96 16.93 -12.96
CA ASP A 1039 -19.72 18.12 -12.14
C ASP A 1039 -18.22 18.33 -11.93
N LEU A 1040 -17.70 19.46 -12.45
CA LEU A 1040 -16.29 19.82 -12.32
C LEU A 1040 -15.94 20.32 -10.92
N SER A 1041 -16.92 20.63 -10.06
CA SER A 1041 -16.68 21.02 -8.66
C SER A 1041 -16.49 19.82 -7.72
N SER A 1042 -16.76 18.60 -8.21
CA SER A 1042 -16.70 17.36 -7.44
C SER A 1042 -16.29 16.20 -8.35
N VAL A 1043 -15.10 16.30 -8.97
CA VAL A 1043 -14.54 15.22 -9.78
C VAL A 1043 -14.04 14.12 -8.85
N LYS A 1044 -14.69 12.95 -8.94
CA LYS A 1044 -14.38 11.78 -8.10
C LYS A 1044 -13.49 10.75 -8.80
N THR A 1045 -13.50 10.76 -10.12
CA THR A 1045 -12.78 9.81 -10.96
C THR A 1045 -12.09 10.52 -12.10
N MET A 1046 -10.84 10.14 -12.35
CA MET A 1046 -10.03 10.58 -13.48
C MET A 1046 -9.36 9.39 -14.16
#